data_AF-A0A8C9VZT6-F1
#
_entry.id   AF-A0A8C9VZT6-F1
#
_cell.length_a   1.000
_cell.length_b   1.000
_cell.length_c   1.000
_cell.angle_alpha   90.00
_cell.angle_beta   90.00
_cell.angle_gamma   90.00
#
_symmetry.space_group_name_H-M   'P 1'
#
loop_
_entity.id
_entity.type
_entity.pdbx_description
1 polymer ?
#
loop_
_entity_poly.entity_id
_entity_poly.type
_entity_poly.pdbx_seq_one_letter_code
_entity_poly.pdbx_strand_id
1 'polypeptide(L)'
;MASFINSIKASDSPTQHALGFQKAFQLLRNTSNVIRLQTNTDMVIIYLSSGVTSRDSSESEKRATLSVVKEENQYLNNSVMILTYALMNEGLTGLKELAFLRDLAEQNSVKYGVPDRSALPVVKGSMMVLNQLSNLETTVGRFYINLPNRMIDKAGFSLPYADPMGDGFIMTVSRPCYFGNLLLGVVGVDMNLAYILEDVTYYQDSLASYTFLIDNKGYTLMHPSLTRPYLMSEPPLHTDIIHYENIPGFQQVRQNILSLPLGSQVIAVPVNASLSWHLNRLRDLNREAYNVSYAWKLVQDTSFILCIVYVQPEIPVKTLKNLNTPSSCLHFKQLATVGMPSGFIDVMQFSLLYTSPTVMLSAGSFSSPYEHLSQPETKRMVEHYTAYLSDNTRLIANPGLKSSVRNEVMATSHVTDEWMTQMEMSSLNCYIVRRYIATPNGVLRIYPGSLMDKAFDPTRRQWYLHAVANPGLITFTGPYLDVGGAGYVVTISHTIHASSSQMTSGSTVAVMGIDFTLRYFYKVLLDLLPICNQDRGNKIRCFIMEDRGYLVAHPTLIDPKGHAPAEQQHITHKEPLVANDILNHPNFVKKNVCNSFSDRTVQRFYKFNTSIVGDLTNLVHGSHCSKYRLTRIPGTNAFAGIVNETCDSLAFCACSTVDRLCLNCHRMEQNECECPCECPLEVNECTGNLTNAENRNPSCEVHQEPLSVTVMDASLQETLPQCINTRCSQRLFSCSDCFGVLDCEWCMVDRDGKTHLDKPYCALQKECFGGIVGAKSPYADGLGHLEDEVASLNMIKSAPVGPVAGGIMGCIMVLVLAVYAYRHQIHRRSHQHMSPLAAQGEAHIMLMLGERLRMVGLQNNTRFIAAVIERHTHSPERRRRYWGRSGTESDHGYSTMSPQEDSENPPCNSDPLSAGVDVGGQDEDLDLDTPPQTAALLSHKFHPYRHPHHHPLHHTHHLQAAVTVHSVDAEC
;
A
#
# COMPACT_ATOMS: atom_id res chain seq x y z
N MET A 1 -12.64 12.18 9.67
CA MET A 1 -13.37 13.22 10.42
C MET A 1 -12.48 14.43 10.77
N ALA A 2 -11.32 14.25 11.42
CA ALA A 2 -10.54 15.32 12.06
C ALA A 2 -10.27 16.58 11.20
N SER A 3 -10.01 16.43 9.90
CA SER A 3 -9.80 17.56 8.96
C SER A 3 -10.99 18.55 8.94
N PHE A 4 -12.23 18.05 9.01
CA PHE A 4 -13.41 18.91 9.08
C PHE A 4 -13.43 19.72 10.37
N ILE A 5 -13.18 19.09 11.53
CA ILE A 5 -13.15 19.75 12.84
C ILE A 5 -12.07 20.84 12.87
N ASN A 6 -10.87 20.54 12.33
CA ASN A 6 -9.77 21.49 12.20
C ASN A 6 -10.06 22.66 11.24
N SER A 7 -11.06 22.53 10.36
CA SER A 7 -11.50 23.59 9.45
C SER A 7 -12.56 24.54 10.03
N ILE A 8 -13.20 24.15 11.15
CA ILE A 8 -14.24 24.95 11.80
C ILE A 8 -13.65 26.26 12.32
N LYS A 9 -14.34 27.38 12.03
CA LYS A 9 -14.00 28.71 12.54
C LYS A 9 -15.16 29.25 13.36
N ALA A 10 -14.83 29.95 14.44
CA ALA A 10 -15.83 30.70 15.21
C ALA A 10 -16.48 31.78 14.34
N SER A 11 -17.75 32.08 14.63
CA SER A 11 -18.54 33.13 14.00
C SER A 11 -19.07 34.06 15.09
N ASP A 12 -19.05 35.38 14.85
CA ASP A 12 -19.51 36.40 15.80
C ASP A 12 -21.04 36.45 15.98
N SER A 13 -21.76 35.47 15.39
CA SER A 13 -23.20 35.26 15.52
C SER A 13 -23.61 34.68 16.89
N PRO A 14 -24.77 35.04 17.46
CA PRO A 14 -25.25 34.51 18.73
C PRO A 14 -25.54 32.99 18.70
N THR A 15 -25.32 32.32 19.84
CA THR A 15 -25.42 30.86 20.01
C THR A 15 -26.86 30.34 19.93
N GLN A 16 -27.26 29.77 18.79
CA GLN A 16 -28.62 29.23 18.59
C GLN A 16 -28.79 27.78 19.09
N HIS A 17 -28.84 27.61 20.41
CA HIS A 17 -28.98 26.29 21.06
C HIS A 17 -30.16 25.45 20.51
N ALA A 18 -31.36 26.03 20.42
CA ALA A 18 -32.58 25.33 19.99
C ALA A 18 -32.47 24.76 18.56
N LEU A 19 -31.91 25.53 17.63
CA LEU A 19 -31.71 25.09 16.23
C LEU A 19 -30.68 23.95 16.14
N GLY A 20 -29.62 24.01 16.96
CA GLY A 20 -28.62 22.94 17.06
C GLY A 20 -29.23 21.61 17.51
N PHE A 21 -30.06 21.63 18.56
CA PHE A 21 -30.78 20.42 19.00
C PHE A 21 -31.80 19.93 17.97
N GLN A 22 -32.55 20.83 17.32
CA GLN A 22 -33.47 20.44 16.24
C GLN A 22 -32.73 19.69 15.12
N LYS A 23 -31.53 20.16 14.74
CA LYS A 23 -30.70 19.48 13.73
C LYS A 23 -30.14 18.15 14.23
N ALA A 24 -29.71 18.05 15.47
CA ALA A 24 -29.28 16.79 16.09
C ALA A 24 -30.39 15.72 16.07
N PHE A 25 -31.60 16.08 16.50
CA PHE A 25 -32.73 15.14 16.49
C PHE A 25 -33.21 14.79 15.07
N GLN A 26 -33.16 15.73 14.11
CA GLN A 26 -33.40 15.44 12.69
C GLN A 26 -32.41 14.41 12.14
N LEU A 27 -31.13 14.47 12.52
CA LEU A 27 -30.14 13.44 12.18
C LEU A 27 -30.52 12.08 12.80
N LEU A 28 -30.73 12.02 14.13
CA LEU A 28 -31.10 10.78 14.84
C LEU A 28 -32.36 10.12 14.25
N ARG A 29 -33.36 10.92 13.86
CA ARG A 29 -34.62 10.45 13.25
C ARG A 29 -34.43 9.90 11.83
N ASN A 30 -33.44 10.39 11.09
CA ASN A 30 -33.08 9.83 9.79
C ASN A 30 -32.37 8.47 9.95
N THR A 31 -31.42 8.35 10.90
CA THR A 31 -30.75 7.07 11.18
C THR A 31 -31.70 6.03 11.77
N SER A 32 -32.61 6.42 12.67
CA SER A 32 -33.48 5.46 13.36
C SER A 32 -34.48 4.76 12.44
N ASN A 33 -34.84 5.36 11.30
CA ASN A 33 -35.65 4.68 10.28
C ASN A 33 -34.90 3.54 9.56
N VAL A 34 -33.56 3.58 9.52
CA VAL A 34 -32.71 2.50 8.99
C VAL A 34 -32.46 1.43 10.08
N ILE A 35 -32.25 1.87 11.32
CA ILE A 35 -31.85 1.02 12.46
C ILE A 35 -33.04 0.22 13.07
N ARG A 36 -34.27 0.36 12.57
CA ARG A 36 -35.50 -0.34 13.06
C ARG A 36 -35.42 -1.88 13.14
N LEU A 37 -34.37 -2.50 12.59
CA LEU A 37 -34.08 -3.94 12.71
C LEU A 37 -33.33 -4.33 14.00
N GLN A 38 -32.73 -3.38 14.73
CA GLN A 38 -31.97 -3.64 15.97
C GLN A 38 -32.61 -2.92 17.17
N THR A 39 -33.19 -3.69 18.10
CA THR A 39 -34.04 -3.17 19.18
C THR A 39 -33.29 -2.69 20.43
N ASN A 40 -31.97 -2.45 20.35
CA ASN A 40 -31.10 -2.31 21.54
C ASN A 40 -30.01 -1.24 21.43
N THR A 41 -30.01 -0.40 20.39
CA THR A 41 -29.03 0.69 20.20
C THR A 41 -29.35 1.89 21.09
N ASP A 42 -28.42 2.30 21.95
CA ASP A 42 -28.60 3.50 22.79
C ASP A 42 -28.33 4.79 22.00
N MET A 43 -29.16 5.81 22.22
CA MET A 43 -29.08 7.08 21.51
C MET A 43 -28.52 8.17 22.42
N VAL A 44 -27.37 8.74 22.07
CA VAL A 44 -26.69 9.77 22.86
C VAL A 44 -26.45 11.02 22.03
N ILE A 45 -26.69 12.18 22.61
CA ILE A 45 -26.22 13.49 22.14
C ILE A 45 -25.10 13.95 23.09
N ILE A 46 -23.86 14.03 22.58
CA ILE A 46 -22.74 14.67 23.28
C ILE A 46 -22.73 16.15 22.91
N TYR A 47 -22.96 17.03 23.87
CA TYR A 47 -23.12 18.47 23.65
C TYR A 47 -22.07 19.28 24.42
N LEU A 48 -20.97 19.62 23.74
CA LEU A 48 -19.97 20.56 24.25
C LEU A 48 -20.49 22.00 24.12
N SER A 49 -20.34 22.84 25.14
CA SER A 49 -20.76 24.26 25.07
C SER A 49 -20.25 25.09 26.25
N SER A 50 -20.12 26.40 26.08
CA SER A 50 -19.97 27.35 27.21
C SER A 50 -21.29 27.72 27.89
N GLY A 51 -22.45 27.32 27.33
CA GLY A 51 -23.78 27.62 27.88
C GLY A 51 -24.23 29.08 27.78
N VAL A 52 -23.48 29.90 27.04
CA VAL A 52 -23.74 31.35 26.89
C VAL A 52 -24.98 31.59 26.03
N THR A 53 -25.99 32.20 26.65
CA THR A 53 -27.24 32.64 26.02
C THR A 53 -27.26 34.17 25.86
N SER A 54 -28.14 34.66 24.98
CA SER A 54 -28.33 36.09 24.68
C SER A 54 -28.71 36.89 25.94
N ARG A 55 -27.99 37.98 26.23
CA ARG A 55 -28.12 38.73 27.51
C ARG A 55 -29.54 39.23 27.79
N ASP A 56 -30.25 39.69 26.76
CA ASP A 56 -31.56 40.33 26.89
C ASP A 56 -32.74 39.34 26.77
N SER A 57 -32.48 38.09 26.35
CA SER A 57 -33.52 37.07 26.05
C SER A 57 -33.27 35.69 26.67
N SER A 58 -32.22 35.52 27.48
CA SER A 58 -31.71 34.24 28.00
C SER A 58 -32.77 33.23 28.48
N GLU A 59 -33.72 33.60 29.32
CA GLU A 59 -34.73 32.64 29.83
C GLU A 59 -35.73 32.19 28.76
N SER A 60 -36.03 33.04 27.76
CA SER A 60 -36.85 32.63 26.62
C SER A 60 -36.11 31.65 25.70
N GLU A 61 -34.79 31.84 25.53
CA GLU A 61 -33.92 31.01 24.70
C GLU A 61 -33.67 29.63 25.33
N LYS A 62 -33.47 29.57 26.65
CA LYS A 62 -33.42 28.31 27.42
C LYS A 62 -34.73 27.54 27.33
N ARG A 63 -35.87 28.23 27.48
CA ARG A 63 -37.23 27.64 27.36
C ARG A 63 -37.51 27.12 25.95
N ALA A 64 -37.11 27.85 24.91
CA ALA A 64 -37.20 27.41 23.52
C ALA A 64 -36.35 26.16 23.27
N THR A 65 -35.13 26.13 23.80
CA THR A 65 -34.22 24.96 23.68
C THR A 65 -34.81 23.73 24.35
N LEU A 66 -35.29 23.85 25.60
CA LEU A 66 -35.87 22.72 26.33
C LEU A 66 -37.25 22.28 25.81
N SER A 67 -38.01 23.14 25.12
CA SER A 67 -39.22 22.71 24.42
C SER A 67 -38.91 21.93 23.15
N VAL A 68 -37.94 22.36 22.33
CA VAL A 68 -37.46 21.58 21.17
C VAL A 68 -36.90 20.23 21.59
N VAL A 69 -36.02 20.18 22.60
CA VAL A 69 -35.46 18.92 23.12
C VAL A 69 -36.56 17.97 23.58
N LYS A 70 -37.58 18.48 24.28
CA LYS A 70 -38.70 17.67 24.77
C LYS A 70 -39.57 17.13 23.62
N GLU A 71 -39.95 17.98 22.68
CA GLU A 71 -40.81 17.60 21.55
C GLU A 71 -40.12 16.58 20.63
N GLU A 72 -38.85 16.81 20.30
CA GLU A 72 -38.10 15.92 19.41
C GLU A 72 -37.73 14.59 20.09
N ASN A 73 -37.37 14.57 21.38
CA ASN A 73 -37.13 13.31 22.11
C ASN A 73 -38.44 12.53 22.33
N GLN A 74 -39.58 13.20 22.43
CA GLN A 74 -40.89 12.53 22.51
C GLN A 74 -41.24 11.77 21.22
N TYR A 75 -40.80 12.21 20.04
CA TYR A 75 -40.91 11.43 18.80
C TYR A 75 -40.00 10.18 18.78
N LEU A 76 -39.03 10.08 19.68
CA LEU A 76 -38.12 8.94 19.88
C LEU A 76 -38.41 8.21 21.20
N ASN A 77 -39.66 8.23 21.68
CA ASN A 77 -40.10 7.56 22.91
C ASN A 77 -39.29 7.94 24.18
N ASN A 78 -38.72 9.15 24.21
CA ASN A 78 -37.84 9.65 25.27
C ASN A 78 -36.53 8.85 25.48
N SER A 79 -36.08 8.07 24.48
CA SER A 79 -34.90 7.20 24.59
C SER A 79 -33.55 7.91 24.45
N VAL A 80 -33.52 9.18 24.01
CA VAL A 80 -32.25 9.90 23.79
C VAL A 80 -31.72 10.48 25.10
N MET A 81 -30.46 10.16 25.40
CA MET A 81 -29.68 10.73 26.50
C MET A 81 -28.89 11.96 26.02
N ILE A 82 -28.75 12.99 26.85
CA ILE A 82 -27.97 14.19 26.53
C ILE A 82 -26.84 14.33 27.56
N LEU A 83 -25.59 14.19 27.10
CA LEU A 83 -24.38 14.42 27.92
C LEU A 83 -23.85 15.82 27.60
N THR A 84 -23.77 16.70 28.60
CA THR A 84 -23.27 18.07 28.39
C THR A 84 -21.85 18.24 28.91
N TYR A 85 -21.01 18.91 28.13
CA TYR A 85 -19.61 19.17 28.45
C TYR A 85 -19.37 20.67 28.47
N ALA A 86 -19.35 21.24 29.68
CA ALA A 86 -19.24 22.67 29.90
C ALA A 86 -17.79 23.16 29.66
N LEU A 87 -17.59 23.92 28.59
CA LEU A 87 -16.29 24.49 28.19
C LEU A 87 -16.04 25.77 28.99
N MET A 88 -15.15 25.71 29.99
CA MET A 88 -14.75 26.89 30.75
C MET A 88 -13.70 27.71 30.00
N ASN A 89 -13.97 29.01 29.84
CA ASN A 89 -12.96 30.03 29.59
C ASN A 89 -12.85 30.91 30.84
N GLU A 90 -11.62 31.22 31.27
CA GLU A 90 -11.36 32.03 32.46
C GLU A 90 -12.08 33.38 32.36
N GLY A 91 -12.98 33.64 33.33
CA GLY A 91 -13.75 34.89 33.42
C GLY A 91 -15.04 34.98 32.59
N LEU A 92 -15.41 33.99 31.77
CA LEU A 92 -16.58 34.09 30.87
C LEU A 92 -17.77 33.16 31.18
N THR A 93 -17.55 31.96 31.72
CA THR A 93 -18.65 31.03 32.07
C THR A 93 -19.13 31.22 33.50
N GLY A 94 -20.39 31.66 33.67
CA GLY A 94 -21.00 31.86 34.98
C GLY A 94 -21.76 30.65 35.51
N LEU A 95 -22.24 30.78 36.76
CA LEU A 95 -23.03 29.73 37.43
C LEU A 95 -24.43 29.53 36.80
N LYS A 96 -24.96 30.50 36.05
CA LYS A 96 -26.28 30.39 35.40
C LYS A 96 -26.22 29.55 34.13
N GLU A 97 -25.10 29.65 33.42
CA GLU A 97 -24.77 28.94 32.19
C GLU A 97 -24.51 27.46 32.51
N LEU A 98 -23.73 27.18 33.57
CA LEU A 98 -23.53 25.84 34.12
C LEU A 98 -24.84 25.23 34.63
N ALA A 99 -25.70 25.99 35.32
CA ALA A 99 -26.99 25.50 35.77
C ALA A 99 -27.90 25.10 34.59
N PHE A 100 -27.92 25.89 33.52
CA PHE A 100 -28.66 25.57 32.29
C PHE A 100 -28.15 24.29 31.62
N LEU A 101 -26.83 24.11 31.46
CA LEU A 101 -26.28 22.88 30.88
C LEU A 101 -26.61 21.63 31.72
N ARG A 102 -26.62 21.74 33.05
CA ARG A 102 -27.08 20.64 33.91
C ARG A 102 -28.56 20.35 33.73
N ASP A 103 -29.42 21.37 33.73
CA ASP A 103 -30.86 21.19 33.51
C ASP A 103 -31.15 20.56 32.12
N LEU A 104 -30.31 20.86 31.13
CA LEU A 104 -30.38 20.33 29.76
C LEU A 104 -29.99 18.84 29.70
N ALA A 105 -28.93 18.41 30.40
CA ALA A 105 -28.57 16.99 30.53
C ALA A 105 -29.60 16.17 31.33
N GLU A 106 -30.15 16.76 32.40
CA GLU A 106 -31.27 16.19 33.16
C GLU A 106 -32.62 16.23 32.40
N GLN A 107 -32.67 16.91 31.26
CA GLN A 107 -33.86 17.18 30.44
C GLN A 107 -35.03 17.81 31.23
N ASN A 108 -34.69 18.66 32.20
CA ASN A 108 -35.57 19.26 33.22
C ASN A 108 -36.43 20.42 32.65
N SER A 109 -37.26 20.07 31.67
CA SER A 109 -38.20 20.97 30.98
C SER A 109 -39.22 21.64 31.91
N VAL A 110 -39.60 20.98 33.02
CA VAL A 110 -40.56 21.48 34.02
C VAL A 110 -40.07 22.78 34.68
N LYS A 111 -38.77 22.88 34.99
CA LYS A 111 -38.15 24.06 35.62
C LYS A 111 -38.35 25.35 34.82
N TYR A 112 -38.45 25.24 33.50
CA TYR A 112 -38.65 26.36 32.57
C TYR A 112 -40.11 26.53 32.14
N GLY A 113 -41.05 25.93 32.88
CA GLY A 113 -42.48 26.04 32.62
C GLY A 113 -42.92 25.42 31.28
N VAL A 114 -42.22 24.38 30.82
CA VAL A 114 -42.67 23.54 29.71
C VAL A 114 -43.45 22.36 30.32
N PRO A 115 -44.76 22.22 30.07
CA PRO A 115 -45.60 21.25 30.77
C PRO A 115 -45.21 19.81 30.44
N ASP A 116 -45.35 18.91 31.41
CA ASP A 116 -45.06 17.50 31.20
C ASP A 116 -46.32 16.69 30.88
N ARG A 117 -46.26 15.89 29.82
CA ARG A 117 -47.40 15.14 29.24
C ARG A 117 -46.99 13.80 28.61
N SER A 118 -45.71 13.42 28.65
CA SER A 118 -45.23 12.16 28.08
C SER A 118 -45.51 10.98 29.03
N ALA A 119 -45.98 9.86 28.47
CA ALA A 119 -46.29 8.65 29.24
C ALA A 119 -45.05 7.80 29.62
N LEU A 120 -43.88 8.12 29.06
CA LEU A 120 -42.62 7.43 29.32
C LEU A 120 -41.62 8.36 30.03
N PRO A 121 -40.85 7.87 31.02
CA PRO A 121 -39.83 8.67 31.70
C PRO A 121 -38.65 8.99 30.76
N VAL A 122 -37.99 10.11 30.99
CA VAL A 122 -36.86 10.57 30.17
C VAL A 122 -35.53 10.01 30.68
N VAL A 123 -34.68 9.54 29.76
CA VAL A 123 -33.31 9.12 30.07
C VAL A 123 -32.46 10.35 30.41
N LYS A 124 -32.13 10.51 31.70
CA LYS A 124 -31.25 11.58 32.18
C LYS A 124 -29.80 11.28 31.80
N GLY A 125 -29.11 12.26 31.24
CA GLY A 125 -27.66 12.25 31.12
C GLY A 125 -26.98 13.02 32.26
N SER A 126 -25.69 13.28 32.11
CA SER A 126 -24.86 14.02 33.07
C SER A 126 -24.27 15.30 32.47
N MET A 127 -23.83 16.22 33.35
CA MET A 127 -22.99 17.35 32.97
C MET A 127 -21.59 17.13 33.53
N MET A 128 -20.57 17.27 32.67
CA MET A 128 -19.17 17.35 33.06
C MET A 128 -18.62 18.74 32.74
N VAL A 129 -17.63 19.21 33.50
CA VAL A 129 -17.02 20.54 33.31
C VAL A 129 -15.57 20.37 32.88
N LEU A 130 -15.22 20.98 31.75
CA LEU A 130 -13.91 20.89 31.12
C LEU A 130 -13.08 22.11 31.51
N ASN A 131 -12.53 22.06 32.74
CA ASN A 131 -11.74 23.15 33.34
C ASN A 131 -10.33 23.25 32.75
N GLN A 132 -9.80 22.13 32.27
CA GLN A 132 -8.46 22.03 31.67
C GLN A 132 -8.51 21.02 30.54
N LEU A 133 -7.68 21.23 29.53
CA LEU A 133 -7.70 20.41 28.32
C LEU A 133 -6.87 19.13 28.47
N SER A 134 -6.05 19.05 29.52
CA SER A 134 -6.39 18.23 30.69
C SER A 134 -6.83 16.80 30.45
N ASN A 135 -7.81 16.43 31.27
CA ASN A 135 -8.45 15.13 31.27
C ASN A 135 -9.42 14.98 30.08
N LEU A 136 -9.14 15.54 28.89
CA LEU A 136 -10.10 15.46 27.78
C LEU A 136 -10.32 14.00 27.35
N GLU A 137 -9.24 13.25 27.22
CA GLU A 137 -9.26 11.79 26.99
C GLU A 137 -9.99 11.04 28.11
N THR A 138 -9.67 11.32 29.38
CA THR A 138 -10.23 10.59 30.53
C THR A 138 -11.63 11.07 30.98
N THR A 139 -12.11 12.22 30.50
CA THR A 139 -13.44 12.80 30.84
C THR A 139 -14.42 12.73 29.68
N VAL A 140 -13.97 13.01 28.45
CA VAL A 140 -14.79 12.88 27.23
C VAL A 140 -14.75 11.45 26.70
N GLY A 141 -13.57 10.83 26.62
CA GLY A 141 -13.43 9.44 26.16
C GLY A 141 -14.15 8.41 27.05
N ARG A 142 -14.42 8.75 28.32
CA ARG A 142 -15.23 7.93 29.25
C ARG A 142 -16.74 8.20 29.22
N PHE A 143 -17.26 8.84 28.17
CA PHE A 143 -18.71 9.11 28.01
C PHE A 143 -19.57 7.85 28.20
N TYR A 144 -19.08 6.69 27.76
CA TYR A 144 -19.77 5.40 27.82
C TYR A 144 -20.12 4.93 29.25
N ILE A 145 -19.45 5.44 30.28
CA ILE A 145 -19.76 5.10 31.70
C ILE A 145 -21.15 5.63 32.11
N ASN A 146 -21.70 6.60 31.39
CA ASN A 146 -23.05 7.12 31.63
C ASN A 146 -24.16 6.26 30.98
N LEU A 147 -23.81 5.29 30.12
CA LEU A 147 -24.78 4.45 29.41
C LEU A 147 -25.50 3.48 30.37
N PRO A 148 -26.71 3.00 30.02
CA PRO A 148 -27.42 2.00 30.81
C PRO A 148 -26.63 0.69 30.89
N ASN A 149 -26.11 0.33 32.07
CA ASN A 149 -25.29 -0.88 32.21
C ASN A 149 -26.13 -2.16 32.03
N ARG A 150 -26.21 -2.66 30.80
CA ARG A 150 -26.77 -3.97 30.47
C ARG A 150 -25.68 -5.04 30.67
N MET A 151 -25.99 -6.12 31.39
CA MET A 151 -25.06 -7.26 31.49
C MET A 151 -25.04 -8.03 30.18
N ILE A 152 -24.02 -7.76 29.35
CA ILE A 152 -23.81 -8.40 28.05
C ILE A 152 -22.71 -9.46 28.25
N ASP A 153 -23.11 -10.72 28.46
CA ASP A 153 -22.14 -11.82 28.60
C ASP A 153 -21.84 -12.50 27.25
N LYS A 154 -21.26 -11.72 26.33
CA LYS A 154 -20.77 -12.18 25.03
C LYS A 154 -19.39 -11.61 24.74
N ALA A 155 -18.60 -12.32 23.96
CA ALA A 155 -17.40 -11.76 23.36
C ALA A 155 -17.79 -10.88 22.16
N GLY A 156 -17.13 -9.73 22.01
CA GLY A 156 -17.18 -8.88 20.82
C GLY A 156 -15.80 -8.81 20.17
N PHE A 157 -15.76 -8.89 18.85
CA PHE A 157 -14.53 -8.75 18.06
C PHE A 157 -14.43 -7.32 17.55
N SER A 158 -13.28 -6.67 17.70
CA SER A 158 -13.04 -5.40 17.00
C SER A 158 -12.93 -5.63 15.49
N LEU A 159 -13.16 -4.57 14.71
CA LEU A 159 -12.63 -4.52 13.34
C LEU A 159 -11.09 -4.47 13.38
N PRO A 160 -10.37 -4.82 12.29
CA PRO A 160 -8.91 -4.87 12.29
C PRO A 160 -8.26 -3.50 12.37
N TYR A 161 -7.31 -3.30 13.28
CA TYR A 161 -6.60 -2.02 13.45
C TYR A 161 -5.09 -2.21 13.57
N ALA A 162 -4.33 -1.11 13.45
CA ALA A 162 -2.88 -1.13 13.61
C ALA A 162 -2.50 -1.36 15.08
N ASP A 163 -1.57 -2.28 15.32
CA ASP A 163 -1.07 -2.58 16.66
C ASP A 163 -0.27 -1.37 17.20
N PRO A 164 -0.65 -0.78 18.35
CA PRO A 164 0.09 0.34 18.94
C PRO A 164 1.44 -0.08 19.55
N MET A 165 1.75 -1.39 19.60
CA MET A 165 2.98 -1.96 20.18
C MET A 165 3.86 -2.73 19.17
N GLY A 166 3.45 -2.85 17.90
CA GLY A 166 4.19 -3.62 16.90
C GLY A 166 3.84 -3.26 15.45
N ASP A 167 4.68 -3.68 14.50
CA ASP A 167 4.59 -3.31 13.08
C ASP A 167 3.52 -4.10 12.29
N GLY A 168 2.35 -4.37 12.90
CA GLY A 168 1.34 -5.27 12.36
C GLY A 168 -0.10 -4.82 12.60
N PHE A 169 -1.04 -5.65 12.13
CA PHE A 169 -2.47 -5.43 12.32
C PHE A 169 -3.07 -6.52 13.22
N ILE A 170 -3.99 -6.11 14.09
CA ILE A 170 -4.61 -6.95 15.12
C ILE A 170 -6.13 -6.81 15.13
N MET A 171 -6.79 -7.82 15.69
CA MET A 171 -8.19 -7.77 16.11
C MET A 171 -8.26 -8.11 17.60
N THR A 172 -8.97 -7.32 18.38
CA THR A 172 -9.16 -7.57 19.82
C THR A 172 -10.44 -8.36 20.05
N VAL A 173 -10.32 -9.52 20.69
CA VAL A 173 -11.46 -10.25 21.25
C VAL A 173 -11.71 -9.75 22.66
N SER A 174 -12.84 -9.06 22.86
CA SER A 174 -13.17 -8.36 24.11
C SER A 174 -14.36 -9.01 24.82
N ARG A 175 -14.32 -9.08 26.16
CA ARG A 175 -15.48 -9.49 26.99
C ARG A 175 -15.57 -8.62 28.26
N PRO A 176 -16.72 -7.99 28.55
CA PRO A 176 -16.90 -7.23 29.79
C PRO A 176 -16.92 -8.18 31.01
N CYS A 177 -16.40 -7.70 32.14
CA CYS A 177 -16.38 -8.43 33.41
C CYS A 177 -17.24 -7.70 34.44
N TYR A 178 -18.15 -8.43 35.08
CA TYR A 178 -19.12 -7.87 36.03
C TYR A 178 -18.93 -8.42 37.45
N PHE A 179 -19.23 -7.59 38.45
CA PHE A 179 -19.37 -8.00 39.85
C PHE A 179 -20.75 -7.57 40.35
N GLY A 180 -21.66 -8.53 40.49
CA GLY A 180 -23.09 -8.22 40.52
C GLY A 180 -23.48 -7.45 39.25
N ASN A 181 -24.23 -6.36 39.39
CA ASN A 181 -24.64 -5.51 38.25
C ASN A 181 -23.64 -4.39 37.93
N LEU A 182 -22.42 -4.41 38.48
CA LEU A 182 -21.38 -3.41 38.22
C LEU A 182 -20.37 -3.92 37.19
N LEU A 183 -20.13 -3.16 36.12
CA LEU A 183 -19.01 -3.41 35.20
C LEU A 183 -17.69 -3.08 35.92
N LEU A 184 -16.82 -4.09 36.10
CA LEU A 184 -15.47 -3.90 36.62
C LEU A 184 -14.50 -3.37 35.56
N GLY A 185 -14.70 -3.77 34.31
CA GLY A 185 -13.81 -3.50 33.19
C GLY A 185 -14.07 -4.46 32.03
N VAL A 186 -13.14 -4.51 31.09
CA VAL A 186 -13.17 -5.40 29.91
C VAL A 186 -11.85 -6.16 29.86
N VAL A 187 -11.90 -7.46 29.60
CA VAL A 187 -10.72 -8.25 29.25
C VAL A 187 -10.65 -8.32 27.73
N GLY A 188 -9.51 -7.90 27.17
CA GLY A 188 -9.16 -8.06 25.75
C GLY A 188 -8.12 -9.16 25.55
N VAL A 189 -8.16 -9.81 24.39
CA VAL A 189 -7.08 -10.64 23.86
C VAL A 189 -6.84 -10.22 22.42
N ASP A 190 -5.66 -9.71 22.14
CA ASP A 190 -5.27 -9.26 20.81
C ASP A 190 -4.76 -10.43 19.96
N MET A 191 -5.21 -10.48 18.72
CA MET A 191 -4.92 -11.56 17.78
C MET A 191 -4.39 -10.98 16.47
N ASN A 192 -3.28 -11.52 15.95
CA ASN A 192 -2.69 -11.05 14.71
C ASN A 192 -3.64 -11.30 13.52
N LEU A 193 -3.90 -10.26 12.72
CA LEU A 193 -4.81 -10.30 11.57
C LEU A 193 -4.38 -11.34 10.52
N ALA A 194 -3.07 -11.52 10.31
CA ALA A 194 -2.54 -12.50 9.37
C ALA A 194 -2.78 -13.94 9.81
N TYR A 195 -2.95 -14.20 11.12
CA TYR A 195 -3.32 -15.51 11.64
C TYR A 195 -4.81 -15.80 11.44
N ILE A 196 -5.70 -14.88 11.85
CA ILE A 196 -7.15 -15.03 11.69
C ILE A 196 -7.55 -15.25 10.22
N LEU A 197 -6.84 -14.62 9.29
CA LEU A 197 -7.17 -14.64 7.87
C LEU A 197 -6.36 -15.64 7.04
N GLU A 198 -5.54 -16.52 7.62
CA GLU A 198 -4.63 -17.37 6.82
C GLU A 198 -5.38 -18.32 5.87
N ASP A 199 -6.40 -19.03 6.36
CA ASP A 199 -7.23 -19.94 5.55
C ASP A 199 -7.96 -19.24 4.40
N VAL A 200 -8.33 -17.96 4.56
CA VAL A 200 -9.03 -17.16 3.55
C VAL A 200 -8.03 -16.53 2.55
N THR A 201 -6.88 -16.09 3.05
CA THR A 201 -5.82 -15.44 2.25
C THR A 201 -5.12 -16.44 1.31
N TYR A 202 -4.99 -17.69 1.76
CA TYR A 202 -4.29 -18.79 1.07
C TYR A 202 -5.23 -19.93 0.62
N TYR A 203 -6.53 -19.63 0.51
CA TYR A 203 -7.52 -20.51 -0.10
C TYR A 203 -7.24 -20.72 -1.59
N GLN A 204 -7.08 -21.97 -2.03
CA GLN A 204 -6.68 -22.28 -3.41
C GLN A 204 -7.17 -23.66 -3.89
N ASP A 205 -8.42 -24.05 -3.60
CA ASP A 205 -8.96 -25.34 -4.09
C ASP A 205 -8.98 -25.42 -5.62
N SER A 206 -9.31 -24.32 -6.30
CA SER A 206 -9.33 -24.22 -7.76
C SER A 206 -9.02 -22.80 -8.25
N LEU A 207 -8.58 -22.67 -9.51
CA LEU A 207 -8.47 -21.36 -10.16
C LEU A 207 -9.83 -20.71 -10.48
N ALA A 208 -10.93 -21.45 -10.28
CA ALA A 208 -12.31 -21.10 -10.56
C ALA A 208 -13.12 -20.73 -9.29
N SER A 209 -12.50 -20.80 -8.11
CA SER A 209 -13.12 -20.53 -6.82
C SER A 209 -12.28 -19.54 -6.00
N TYR A 210 -12.93 -18.90 -5.05
CA TYR A 210 -12.30 -18.04 -4.06
C TYR A 210 -13.17 -17.92 -2.80
N THR A 211 -12.58 -17.40 -1.73
CA THR A 211 -13.29 -17.12 -0.47
C THR A 211 -13.14 -15.66 -0.08
N PHE A 212 -14.10 -15.19 0.72
CA PHE A 212 -14.02 -13.91 1.41
C PHE A 212 -14.69 -14.00 2.79
N LEU A 213 -14.28 -13.13 3.71
CA LEU A 213 -14.77 -13.07 5.08
C LEU A 213 -15.35 -11.68 5.36
N ILE A 214 -16.57 -11.63 5.88
CA ILE A 214 -17.25 -10.39 6.27
C ILE A 214 -17.75 -10.46 7.71
N ASP A 215 -18.00 -9.29 8.31
CA ASP A 215 -18.78 -9.15 9.55
C ASP A 215 -20.30 -9.12 9.27
N ASN A 216 -21.13 -9.30 10.31
CA ASN A 216 -22.60 -9.22 10.26
C ASN A 216 -23.15 -7.86 9.75
N LYS A 217 -22.37 -6.77 9.81
CA LYS A 217 -22.71 -5.47 9.22
C LYS A 217 -22.51 -5.43 7.69
N GLY A 218 -21.74 -6.36 7.13
CA GLY A 218 -21.36 -6.42 5.71
C GLY A 218 -19.96 -5.88 5.39
N TYR A 219 -19.21 -5.43 6.40
CA TYR A 219 -17.82 -4.99 6.24
C TYR A 219 -16.90 -6.16 5.90
N THR A 220 -15.99 -5.94 4.96
CA THR A 220 -15.04 -6.93 4.45
C THR A 220 -13.79 -6.99 5.33
N LEU A 221 -13.48 -8.18 5.85
CA LEU A 221 -12.25 -8.45 6.62
C LEU A 221 -11.15 -9.00 5.71
N MET A 222 -11.53 -9.89 4.77
CA MET A 222 -10.64 -10.36 3.71
C MET A 222 -11.42 -10.63 2.44
N HIS A 223 -10.85 -10.21 1.31
CA HIS A 223 -11.31 -10.50 -0.04
C HIS A 223 -10.06 -10.64 -0.94
N PRO A 224 -10.04 -11.50 -1.98
CA PRO A 224 -8.80 -11.81 -2.70
C PRO A 224 -8.12 -10.63 -3.44
N SER A 225 -8.85 -9.52 -3.64
CA SER A 225 -8.34 -8.26 -4.20
C SER A 225 -7.68 -7.34 -3.16
N LEU A 226 -7.75 -7.66 -1.86
CA LEU A 226 -7.00 -6.96 -0.82
C LEU A 226 -5.58 -7.49 -0.75
N THR A 227 -4.63 -6.60 -0.47
CA THR A 227 -3.25 -6.95 -0.10
C THR A 227 -3.26 -7.91 1.09
N ARG A 228 -2.38 -8.93 1.07
CA ARG A 228 -2.29 -9.92 2.16
C ARG A 228 -1.93 -9.22 3.48
N PRO A 229 -2.49 -9.60 4.65
CA PRO A 229 -2.22 -8.92 5.92
C PRO A 229 -0.74 -8.80 6.32
N TYR A 230 0.10 -9.75 5.91
CA TYR A 230 1.56 -9.73 6.13
C TYR A 230 2.31 -8.69 5.26
N LEU A 231 1.65 -8.14 4.24
CA LEU A 231 2.19 -7.17 3.28
C LEU A 231 1.43 -5.83 3.32
N MET A 232 0.49 -5.64 4.26
CA MET A 232 -0.17 -4.36 4.47
C MET A 232 0.81 -3.37 5.13
N SER A 233 0.84 -2.14 4.63
CA SER A 233 1.58 -1.01 5.23
C SER A 233 0.64 0.04 5.84
N GLU A 234 -0.61 0.10 5.38
CA GLU A 234 -1.64 1.00 5.88
C GLU A 234 -2.81 0.24 6.55
N PRO A 235 -3.51 0.87 7.52
CA PRO A 235 -4.67 0.26 8.15
C PRO A 235 -5.81 0.02 7.13
N PRO A 236 -6.43 -1.19 7.14
CA PRO A 236 -7.40 -1.60 6.13
C PRO A 236 -8.69 -0.78 6.21
N LEU A 237 -9.17 -0.27 5.07
CA LEU A 237 -10.44 0.45 4.99
C LEU A 237 -11.63 -0.48 5.20
N HIS A 238 -12.37 -0.31 6.30
CA HIS A 238 -13.60 -1.05 6.58
C HIS A 238 -14.67 -0.68 5.56
N THR A 239 -14.89 -1.60 4.61
CA THR A 239 -15.61 -1.32 3.35
C THR A 239 -16.57 -2.46 3.05
N ASP A 240 -17.77 -2.11 2.58
CA ASP A 240 -18.84 -3.07 2.35
C ASP A 240 -18.52 -4.03 1.19
N ILE A 241 -18.84 -5.31 1.36
CA ILE A 241 -18.64 -6.34 0.33
C ILE A 241 -19.30 -5.99 -1.03
N ILE A 242 -20.35 -5.17 -1.04
CA ILE A 242 -21.01 -4.65 -2.26
C ILE A 242 -20.11 -3.77 -3.15
N HIS A 243 -18.99 -3.29 -2.60
CA HIS A 243 -17.96 -2.54 -3.32
C HIS A 243 -16.84 -3.44 -3.87
N TYR A 244 -16.71 -4.67 -3.38
CA TYR A 244 -15.78 -5.66 -3.92
C TYR A 244 -16.43 -6.53 -5.01
N GLU A 245 -17.65 -6.99 -4.72
CA GLU A 245 -18.48 -7.85 -5.57
C GLU A 245 -19.41 -7.00 -6.47
N ASN A 246 -18.83 -6.28 -7.44
CA ASN A 246 -19.57 -5.45 -8.42
C ASN A 246 -20.21 -6.29 -9.54
N ILE A 247 -20.82 -7.42 -9.19
CA ILE A 247 -21.48 -8.35 -10.11
C ILE A 247 -23.00 -8.07 -10.16
N PRO A 248 -23.63 -7.99 -11.35
CA PRO A 248 -25.07 -7.78 -11.47
C PRO A 248 -25.86 -8.87 -10.75
N GLY A 249 -26.78 -8.46 -9.86
CA GLY A 249 -27.57 -9.35 -9.01
C GLY A 249 -26.97 -9.62 -7.62
N PHE A 250 -25.69 -9.31 -7.37
CA PHE A 250 -25.04 -9.55 -6.07
C PHE A 250 -25.74 -8.84 -4.89
N GLN A 251 -26.42 -7.72 -5.12
CA GLN A 251 -27.20 -7.03 -4.07
C GLN A 251 -28.24 -7.94 -3.39
N GLN A 252 -28.87 -8.87 -4.13
CA GLN A 252 -29.79 -9.85 -3.54
C GLN A 252 -29.04 -10.94 -2.75
N VAL A 253 -27.86 -11.33 -3.24
CA VAL A 253 -26.97 -12.29 -2.56
C VAL A 253 -26.52 -11.70 -1.22
N ARG A 254 -26.03 -10.45 -1.19
CA ARG A 254 -25.66 -9.74 0.05
C ARG A 254 -26.81 -9.66 1.06
N GLN A 255 -28.04 -9.38 0.61
CA GLN A 255 -29.21 -9.39 1.50
C GLN A 255 -29.45 -10.77 2.12
N ASN A 256 -29.28 -11.84 1.35
CA ASN A 256 -29.44 -13.21 1.83
C ASN A 256 -28.27 -13.66 2.74
N ILE A 257 -27.04 -13.25 2.44
CA ILE A 257 -25.86 -13.46 3.29
C ILE A 257 -26.06 -12.86 4.69
N LEU A 258 -26.52 -11.60 4.77
CA LEU A 258 -26.70 -10.91 6.05
C LEU A 258 -27.99 -11.27 6.82
N SER A 259 -28.90 -12.05 6.22
CA SER A 259 -30.17 -12.45 6.86
C SER A 259 -30.29 -13.95 7.15
N LEU A 260 -29.49 -14.80 6.50
CA LEU A 260 -29.52 -16.26 6.68
C LEU A 260 -28.15 -16.77 7.16
N PRO A 261 -28.06 -17.46 8.32
CA PRO A 261 -26.77 -17.89 8.88
C PRO A 261 -26.11 -19.06 8.12
N LEU A 262 -26.83 -19.66 7.17
CA LEU A 262 -26.33 -20.66 6.23
C LEU A 262 -27.16 -20.54 4.95
N GLY A 263 -26.52 -20.53 3.79
CA GLY A 263 -27.24 -20.51 2.52
C GLY A 263 -26.35 -20.70 1.30
N SER A 264 -26.98 -20.84 0.15
CA SER A 264 -26.32 -20.74 -1.15
C SER A 264 -27.29 -20.14 -2.18
N GLN A 265 -26.74 -19.38 -3.12
CA GLN A 265 -27.48 -18.73 -4.19
C GLN A 265 -26.62 -18.70 -5.45
N VAL A 266 -27.21 -19.10 -6.58
CA VAL A 266 -26.60 -19.00 -7.90
C VAL A 266 -27.13 -17.75 -8.62
N ILE A 267 -26.25 -17.00 -9.26
CA ILE A 267 -26.61 -15.89 -10.15
C ILE A 267 -26.02 -16.12 -11.55
N ALA A 268 -26.76 -15.77 -12.59
CA ALA A 268 -26.30 -15.82 -13.97
C ALA A 268 -25.67 -14.47 -14.34
N VAL A 269 -24.39 -14.47 -14.71
CA VAL A 269 -23.59 -13.28 -14.95
C VAL A 269 -23.18 -13.22 -16.43
N PRO A 270 -23.55 -12.18 -17.19
CA PRO A 270 -23.24 -12.09 -18.61
C PRO A 270 -21.75 -11.81 -18.84
N VAL A 271 -21.17 -12.38 -19.90
CA VAL A 271 -19.72 -12.30 -20.21
C VAL A 271 -19.24 -10.89 -20.60
N ASN A 272 -20.18 -9.96 -20.80
CA ASN A 272 -19.92 -8.54 -21.06
C ASN A 272 -20.03 -7.65 -19.80
N ALA A 273 -20.41 -8.20 -18.64
CA ALA A 273 -20.28 -7.47 -17.37
C ALA A 273 -18.80 -7.22 -17.02
N SER A 274 -18.53 -6.26 -16.15
CA SER A 274 -17.28 -6.18 -15.41
C SER A 274 -17.23 -7.31 -14.37
N LEU A 275 -16.96 -8.53 -14.86
CA LEU A 275 -16.74 -9.73 -14.07
C LEU A 275 -15.69 -9.46 -12.98
N SER A 276 -15.86 -10.04 -11.77
CA SER A 276 -14.75 -10.07 -10.81
C SER A 276 -13.56 -10.78 -11.45
N TRP A 277 -12.34 -10.34 -11.15
CA TRP A 277 -11.15 -10.73 -11.94
C TRP A 277 -10.88 -12.24 -11.98
N HIS A 278 -11.41 -13.00 -11.02
CA HIS A 278 -11.43 -14.47 -11.02
C HIS A 278 -12.12 -15.06 -12.26
N LEU A 279 -13.24 -14.48 -12.69
CA LEU A 279 -14.07 -14.97 -13.79
C LEU A 279 -13.43 -14.75 -15.18
N ASN A 280 -12.50 -13.78 -15.32
CA ASN A 280 -11.71 -13.63 -16.55
C ASN A 280 -10.88 -14.89 -16.87
N ARG A 281 -10.48 -15.66 -15.84
CA ARG A 281 -9.65 -16.88 -15.95
C ARG A 281 -10.36 -18.06 -16.61
N LEU A 282 -11.69 -17.97 -16.82
CA LEU A 282 -12.54 -19.06 -17.33
C LEU A 282 -13.27 -18.67 -18.63
N ARG A 283 -12.80 -17.61 -19.31
CA ARG A 283 -13.52 -16.95 -20.41
C ARG A 283 -13.50 -17.73 -21.74
N ASP A 284 -14.22 -18.85 -21.75
CA ASP A 284 -14.74 -19.50 -22.96
C ASP A 284 -15.60 -18.52 -23.77
N LEU A 285 -15.01 -17.98 -24.86
CA LEU A 285 -15.62 -16.98 -25.74
C LEU A 285 -16.92 -17.44 -26.42
N ASN A 286 -17.27 -18.73 -26.33
CA ASN A 286 -18.49 -19.30 -26.92
C ASN A 286 -19.72 -19.19 -26.00
N ARG A 287 -19.60 -18.58 -24.81
CA ARG A 287 -20.69 -18.47 -23.82
C ARG A 287 -21.15 -17.03 -23.63
N GLU A 288 -22.46 -16.85 -23.53
CA GLU A 288 -23.08 -15.53 -23.28
C GLU A 288 -23.14 -15.17 -21.78
N ALA A 289 -23.20 -16.18 -20.90
CA ALA A 289 -23.20 -16.02 -19.44
C ALA A 289 -22.53 -17.20 -18.70
N TYR A 290 -22.09 -16.94 -17.46
CA TYR A 290 -21.65 -17.95 -16.48
C TYR A 290 -22.58 -17.97 -15.28
N ASN A 291 -22.81 -19.17 -14.73
CA ASN A 291 -23.47 -19.31 -13.43
C ASN A 291 -22.42 -19.21 -12.32
N VAL A 292 -22.55 -18.22 -11.44
CA VAL A 292 -21.69 -18.02 -10.27
C VAL A 292 -22.47 -18.46 -9.03
N SER A 293 -21.93 -19.42 -8.30
CA SER A 293 -22.49 -19.93 -7.06
C SER A 293 -21.81 -19.28 -5.87
N TYR A 294 -22.60 -18.66 -4.99
CA TYR A 294 -22.16 -18.21 -3.68
C TYR A 294 -22.70 -19.19 -2.65
N ALA A 295 -21.88 -19.62 -1.71
CA ALA A 295 -22.27 -20.39 -0.54
C ALA A 295 -21.68 -19.73 0.71
N TRP A 296 -22.48 -19.52 1.75
CA TRP A 296 -22.07 -18.77 2.94
C TRP A 296 -22.51 -19.44 4.23
N LYS A 297 -21.73 -19.22 5.30
CA LYS A 297 -21.98 -19.74 6.63
C LYS A 297 -21.47 -18.77 7.71
N LEU A 298 -22.32 -18.46 8.68
CA LEU A 298 -21.95 -17.79 9.93
C LEU A 298 -21.03 -18.70 10.74
N VAL A 299 -19.87 -18.19 11.12
CA VAL A 299 -18.86 -18.89 11.93
C VAL A 299 -19.36 -18.94 13.38
N GLN A 300 -19.34 -20.15 13.97
CA GLN A 300 -19.96 -20.43 15.27
C GLN A 300 -19.38 -19.52 16.37
N ASP A 301 -20.28 -18.98 17.21
CA ASP A 301 -19.97 -18.09 18.34
C ASP A 301 -19.19 -16.80 18.01
N THR A 302 -19.22 -16.38 16.74
CA THR A 302 -18.65 -15.10 16.26
C THR A 302 -19.69 -14.27 15.49
N SER A 303 -19.30 -13.08 15.02
CA SER A 303 -20.07 -12.29 14.06
C SER A 303 -19.74 -12.55 12.59
N PHE A 304 -18.72 -13.37 12.30
CA PHE A 304 -18.13 -13.47 10.97
C PHE A 304 -18.89 -14.44 10.07
N ILE A 305 -19.03 -14.08 8.80
CA ILE A 305 -19.68 -14.89 7.77
C ILE A 305 -18.63 -15.23 6.71
N LEU A 306 -18.26 -16.51 6.62
CA LEU A 306 -17.38 -17.02 5.58
C LEU A 306 -18.21 -17.29 4.33
N CYS A 307 -17.75 -16.77 3.19
CA CYS A 307 -18.35 -17.00 1.88
C CYS A 307 -17.35 -17.71 0.95
N ILE A 308 -17.84 -18.69 0.19
CA ILE A 308 -17.14 -19.37 -0.88
C ILE A 308 -17.87 -19.03 -2.19
N VAL A 309 -17.12 -18.58 -3.19
CA VAL A 309 -17.61 -18.25 -4.52
C VAL A 309 -16.97 -19.21 -5.52
N TYR A 310 -17.75 -19.80 -6.42
CA TYR A 310 -17.23 -20.67 -7.47
C TYR A 310 -18.07 -20.60 -8.75
N VAL A 311 -17.39 -20.72 -9.89
CA VAL A 311 -18.02 -20.65 -11.21
C VAL A 311 -18.42 -22.04 -11.70
N GLN A 312 -19.64 -22.17 -12.23
CA GLN A 312 -20.17 -23.43 -12.75
C GLN A 312 -19.94 -23.57 -14.28
N PRO A 313 -19.72 -24.78 -14.80
CA PRO A 313 -19.64 -26.05 -14.08
C PRO A 313 -18.36 -26.15 -13.24
N GLU A 314 -18.48 -26.74 -12.06
CA GLU A 314 -17.34 -27.06 -11.20
C GLU A 314 -16.43 -28.05 -11.93
N ILE A 315 -15.21 -27.62 -12.27
CA ILE A 315 -14.23 -28.48 -12.95
C ILE A 315 -13.54 -29.32 -11.87
N PRO A 316 -13.76 -30.64 -11.80
CA PRO A 316 -13.25 -31.47 -10.70
C PRO A 316 -11.72 -31.47 -10.71
N VAL A 317 -11.12 -30.88 -9.67
CA VAL A 317 -9.68 -30.67 -9.57
C VAL A 317 -8.99 -32.02 -9.33
N LYS A 318 -8.36 -32.53 -10.40
CA LYS A 318 -7.62 -33.81 -10.39
C LYS A 318 -6.32 -33.65 -9.60
N THR A 319 -6.38 -33.80 -8.28
CA THR A 319 -5.19 -33.85 -7.41
C THR A 319 -4.24 -34.96 -7.85
N LEU A 320 -2.97 -34.65 -8.09
CA LEU A 320 -1.94 -35.65 -8.31
C LEU A 320 -1.74 -36.48 -7.04
N LYS A 321 -1.68 -37.81 -7.20
CA LYS A 321 -1.50 -38.77 -6.10
C LYS A 321 -0.52 -39.87 -6.50
N ASN A 322 0.23 -40.34 -5.53
CA ASN A 322 1.12 -41.51 -5.62
C ASN A 322 2.27 -41.42 -6.63
N LEU A 323 2.83 -40.22 -6.85
CA LEU A 323 4.12 -40.10 -7.53
C LEU A 323 5.26 -40.60 -6.63
N ASN A 324 6.30 -41.15 -7.27
CA ASN A 324 7.57 -41.57 -6.65
C ASN A 324 8.69 -40.67 -7.17
N THR A 325 9.82 -40.59 -6.46
CA THR A 325 10.91 -39.69 -6.87
C THR A 325 11.72 -40.25 -8.05
N PRO A 326 12.01 -39.46 -9.10
CA PRO A 326 13.08 -39.79 -10.03
C PRO A 326 14.44 -39.67 -9.34
N SER A 327 15.47 -40.27 -9.92
CA SER A 327 16.82 -40.36 -9.35
C SER A 327 17.65 -39.05 -9.40
N SER A 328 17.04 -37.91 -9.69
CA SER A 328 17.70 -36.60 -9.74
C SER A 328 17.65 -35.90 -8.37
N CYS A 329 18.78 -35.30 -7.96
CA CYS A 329 18.94 -34.71 -6.63
C CYS A 329 18.04 -33.47 -6.43
N LEU A 330 17.00 -33.61 -5.59
CA LEU A 330 16.18 -32.50 -5.13
C LEU A 330 16.99 -31.55 -4.24
N HIS A 331 17.24 -30.34 -4.73
CA HIS A 331 17.78 -29.25 -3.93
C HIS A 331 16.63 -28.34 -3.48
N PHE A 332 16.27 -28.43 -2.20
CA PHE A 332 15.36 -27.49 -1.58
C PHE A 332 16.06 -26.15 -1.30
N LYS A 333 15.29 -25.06 -1.26
CA LYS A 333 15.74 -23.72 -0.83
C LYS A 333 16.56 -23.80 0.46
N GLN A 334 17.86 -23.51 0.39
CA GLN A 334 18.76 -23.59 1.53
C GLN A 334 19.26 -22.20 1.94
N LEU A 335 18.55 -21.55 2.88
CA LEU A 335 19.01 -20.29 3.46
C LEU A 335 20.30 -20.50 4.29
N ALA A 336 21.42 -20.05 3.74
CA ALA A 336 22.52 -19.35 4.42
C ALA A 336 22.98 -19.83 5.83
N THR A 337 22.97 -21.13 6.11
CA THR A 337 23.51 -21.72 7.35
C THR A 337 24.44 -22.92 7.13
N VAL A 338 24.92 -23.08 5.91
CA VAL A 338 26.10 -23.87 5.57
C VAL A 338 26.99 -23.00 4.68
N GLY A 339 28.25 -22.84 5.04
CA GLY A 339 29.25 -22.26 4.14
C GLY A 339 29.46 -23.20 2.96
N MET A 340 28.82 -22.92 1.83
CA MET A 340 28.95 -23.70 0.59
C MET A 340 30.40 -23.59 0.07
N PRO A 341 31.15 -24.71 -0.06
CA PRO A 341 32.51 -24.66 -0.60
C PRO A 341 32.61 -24.29 -2.10
N SER A 342 31.46 -24.11 -2.76
CA SER A 342 31.34 -23.95 -4.21
C SER A 342 30.13 -23.09 -4.60
N GLY A 343 29.91 -21.98 -3.90
CA GLY A 343 28.97 -20.93 -4.36
C GLY A 343 29.55 -20.13 -5.53
N PHE A 344 28.69 -19.59 -6.38
CA PHE A 344 29.05 -18.71 -7.49
C PHE A 344 28.12 -17.48 -7.53
N ILE A 345 28.61 -16.36 -8.06
CA ILE A 345 27.87 -15.10 -8.23
C ILE A 345 27.17 -15.04 -9.58
N ASP A 346 25.90 -14.62 -9.54
CA ASP A 346 25.10 -14.28 -10.72
C ASP A 346 25.40 -12.88 -11.26
N VAL A 347 24.85 -12.63 -12.45
CA VAL A 347 24.55 -11.30 -12.97
C VAL A 347 23.89 -10.46 -11.87
N MET A 348 24.55 -9.35 -11.55
CA MET A 348 24.12 -8.31 -10.60
C MET A 348 23.64 -8.81 -9.22
N GLN A 349 24.60 -9.40 -8.49
CA GLN A 349 24.76 -9.31 -7.02
C GLN A 349 24.23 -10.44 -6.12
N PHE A 350 23.55 -11.47 -6.63
CA PHE A 350 23.10 -12.61 -5.81
C PHE A 350 23.83 -13.92 -6.10
N SER A 351 23.82 -14.85 -5.14
CA SER A 351 24.40 -16.18 -5.31
C SER A 351 23.46 -17.10 -6.10
N LEU A 352 23.95 -17.70 -7.19
CA LEU A 352 23.27 -18.80 -7.87
C LEU A 352 23.79 -20.15 -7.37
N LEU A 353 22.86 -21.11 -7.32
CA LEU A 353 23.16 -22.53 -7.49
C LEU A 353 23.12 -22.83 -9.00
N TYR A 354 24.12 -22.35 -9.73
CA TYR A 354 24.17 -22.43 -11.21
C TYR A 354 24.11 -23.87 -11.73
N THR A 355 24.62 -24.81 -10.95
CA THR A 355 24.71 -26.24 -11.28
C THR A 355 23.48 -27.06 -10.87
N SER A 356 22.48 -26.50 -10.20
CA SER A 356 21.31 -27.28 -9.76
C SER A 356 19.96 -26.53 -9.79
N PRO A 357 18.85 -27.24 -10.10
CA PRO A 357 17.51 -26.67 -10.06
C PRO A 357 16.99 -26.59 -8.62
N THR A 358 16.61 -25.40 -8.16
CA THR A 358 16.08 -25.18 -6.80
C THR A 358 14.57 -25.29 -6.74
N VAL A 359 14.05 -25.88 -5.66
CA VAL A 359 12.63 -25.83 -5.28
C VAL A 359 12.44 -24.83 -4.14
N MET A 360 11.55 -23.86 -4.35
CA MET A 360 10.95 -23.04 -3.30
C MET A 360 9.50 -23.46 -3.07
N LEU A 361 9.09 -23.42 -1.81
CA LEU A 361 7.68 -23.38 -1.41
C LEU A 361 7.37 -21.96 -0.93
N SER A 362 6.25 -21.42 -1.38
CA SER A 362 5.69 -20.18 -0.81
C SER A 362 4.76 -20.52 0.36
N ALA A 363 4.38 -19.52 1.16
CA ALA A 363 3.52 -19.72 2.33
C ALA A 363 2.20 -20.47 2.01
N GLY A 364 1.66 -20.33 0.79
CA GLY A 364 0.47 -21.07 0.34
C GLY A 364 0.63 -22.59 0.22
N SER A 365 1.85 -23.12 0.27
CA SER A 365 2.15 -24.57 0.32
C SER A 365 2.06 -25.18 1.73
N PHE A 366 2.00 -24.35 2.78
CA PHE A 366 2.00 -24.80 4.17
C PHE A 366 0.56 -24.92 4.72
N SER A 367 0.41 -25.69 5.80
CA SER A 367 -0.88 -25.86 6.49
C SER A 367 -1.21 -24.69 7.41
N SER A 368 -0.20 -24.01 7.96
CA SER A 368 -0.31 -22.65 8.51
C SER A 368 0.69 -21.74 7.77
N PRO A 369 0.23 -20.97 6.76
CA PRO A 369 0.99 -19.89 6.14
C PRO A 369 1.56 -18.88 7.16
N TYR A 370 0.82 -18.57 8.23
CA TYR A 370 1.22 -17.64 9.28
C TYR A 370 2.42 -18.15 10.09
N GLU A 371 2.45 -19.44 10.46
CA GLU A 371 3.59 -20.01 11.20
C GLU A 371 4.89 -19.91 10.37
N HIS A 372 4.82 -20.24 9.07
CA HIS A 372 5.96 -20.12 8.15
C HIS A 372 6.44 -18.66 7.97
N LEU A 373 5.52 -17.70 7.91
CA LEU A 373 5.84 -16.28 7.73
C LEU A 373 6.25 -15.57 9.03
N SER A 374 5.83 -16.04 10.20
CA SER A 374 6.27 -15.50 11.50
C SER A 374 7.60 -16.07 11.97
N GLN A 375 7.86 -17.37 11.82
CA GLN A 375 9.10 -17.99 12.30
C GLN A 375 10.31 -17.78 11.36
N PRO A 376 11.55 -17.66 11.86
CA PRO A 376 12.74 -17.65 11.03
C PRO A 376 13.01 -19.06 10.47
N GLU A 377 13.31 -19.17 9.17
CA GLU A 377 13.70 -20.45 8.57
C GLU A 377 15.05 -20.91 9.14
N THR A 378 15.14 -22.16 9.60
CA THR A 378 16.38 -22.73 10.16
C THR A 378 16.85 -23.92 9.34
N LYS A 379 18.16 -24.17 9.37
CA LYS A 379 18.80 -25.33 8.71
C LYS A 379 18.06 -26.65 8.98
N ARG A 380 17.64 -26.90 10.23
CA ARG A 380 16.92 -28.12 10.61
C ARG A 380 15.54 -28.24 9.96
N MET A 381 14.82 -27.14 9.78
CA MET A 381 13.56 -27.14 9.04
C MET A 381 13.80 -27.46 7.56
N VAL A 382 14.78 -26.81 6.93
CA VAL A 382 15.20 -27.09 5.54
C VAL A 382 15.61 -28.55 5.34
N GLU A 383 16.40 -29.11 6.25
CA GLU A 383 16.79 -30.53 6.25
C GLU A 383 15.56 -31.46 6.36
N HIS A 384 14.59 -31.12 7.22
CA HIS A 384 13.35 -31.89 7.38
C HIS A 384 12.42 -31.81 6.15
N TYR A 385 12.26 -30.62 5.55
CA TYR A 385 11.54 -30.43 4.28
C TYR A 385 12.19 -31.23 3.15
N THR A 386 13.52 -31.16 3.03
CA THR A 386 14.29 -31.89 2.01
C THR A 386 14.13 -33.40 2.18
N ALA A 387 14.21 -33.91 3.41
CA ALA A 387 14.03 -35.33 3.72
C ALA A 387 12.61 -35.81 3.35
N TYR A 388 11.55 -35.10 3.77
CA TYR A 388 10.17 -35.47 3.46
C TYR A 388 9.86 -35.46 1.95
N LEU A 389 10.41 -34.49 1.21
CA LEU A 389 10.20 -34.36 -0.23
C LEU A 389 11.01 -35.39 -1.06
N SER A 390 12.17 -35.83 -0.57
CA SER A 390 13.02 -36.82 -1.24
C SER A 390 12.75 -38.28 -0.84
N ASP A 391 12.15 -38.53 0.34
CA ASP A 391 11.80 -39.86 0.81
C ASP A 391 10.84 -40.58 -0.16
N ASN A 392 11.22 -41.78 -0.61
CA ASN A 392 10.35 -42.66 -1.40
C ASN A 392 9.47 -43.58 -0.54
N THR A 393 9.90 -43.88 0.70
CA THR A 393 9.26 -44.86 1.59
C THR A 393 7.93 -44.37 2.16
N ARG A 394 7.77 -43.03 2.26
CA ARG A 394 6.62 -42.34 2.87
C ARG A 394 6.50 -42.60 4.36
N LEU A 395 7.63 -42.90 5.01
CA LEU A 395 7.74 -43.12 6.45
C LEU A 395 8.09 -41.83 7.21
N ILE A 396 8.63 -40.82 6.52
CA ILE A 396 8.90 -39.51 7.12
C ILE A 396 7.56 -38.75 7.32
N ALA A 397 7.36 -38.26 8.55
CA ALA A 397 6.18 -37.48 8.91
C ALA A 397 6.10 -36.17 8.10
N ASN A 398 4.88 -35.71 7.82
CA ASN A 398 4.68 -34.46 7.07
C ASN A 398 5.06 -33.23 7.92
N PRO A 399 6.05 -32.41 7.51
CA PRO A 399 6.54 -31.26 8.27
C PRO A 399 5.65 -30.01 8.11
N GLY A 400 4.32 -30.19 8.10
CA GLY A 400 3.34 -29.09 7.99
C GLY A 400 2.98 -28.66 6.57
N LEU A 401 3.29 -29.43 5.52
CA LEU A 401 2.95 -29.10 4.13
C LEU A 401 1.53 -29.55 3.75
N LYS A 402 0.88 -28.85 2.80
CA LYS A 402 -0.37 -29.31 2.19
C LYS A 402 -0.15 -30.64 1.44
N SER A 403 -1.12 -31.54 1.49
CA SER A 403 -0.97 -32.94 1.02
C SER A 403 -0.74 -33.10 -0.50
N SER A 404 -1.07 -32.09 -1.30
CA SER A 404 -0.77 -32.01 -2.74
C SER A 404 0.71 -31.71 -3.03
N VAL A 405 1.35 -30.87 -2.22
CA VAL A 405 2.66 -30.25 -2.48
C VAL A 405 3.75 -31.25 -2.80
N ARG A 406 3.86 -32.36 -2.05
CA ARG A 406 4.87 -33.39 -2.32
C ARG A 406 4.71 -34.03 -3.71
N ASN A 407 3.47 -34.28 -4.16
CA ASN A 407 3.24 -34.80 -5.52
C ASN A 407 3.56 -33.74 -6.60
N GLU A 408 3.31 -32.46 -6.33
CA GLU A 408 3.62 -31.35 -7.24
C GLU A 408 5.14 -31.09 -7.37
N VAL A 409 5.89 -31.17 -6.26
CA VAL A 409 7.36 -31.15 -6.27
C VAL A 409 7.92 -32.29 -7.12
N MET A 410 7.31 -33.47 -7.10
CA MET A 410 7.71 -34.60 -7.96
C MET A 410 7.29 -34.45 -9.42
N ALA A 411 6.09 -33.94 -9.70
CA ALA A 411 5.66 -33.71 -11.07
C ALA A 411 6.55 -32.70 -11.79
N THR A 412 6.97 -31.65 -11.09
CA THR A 412 7.87 -30.61 -11.64
C THR A 412 9.32 -31.07 -11.81
N SER A 413 9.80 -32.12 -11.12
CA SER A 413 11.21 -32.55 -11.27
C SER A 413 11.54 -33.10 -12.65
N HIS A 414 10.58 -33.69 -13.38
CA HIS A 414 10.86 -34.25 -14.71
C HIS A 414 11.24 -33.21 -15.78
N VAL A 415 11.02 -31.92 -15.51
CA VAL A 415 11.34 -30.83 -16.46
C VAL A 415 12.81 -30.37 -16.34
N THR A 416 13.51 -30.69 -15.24
CA THR A 416 14.86 -30.16 -15.00
C THR A 416 15.90 -30.67 -15.98
N ASP A 417 15.78 -31.94 -16.35
CA ASP A 417 16.82 -32.62 -17.13
C ASP A 417 16.81 -32.12 -18.58
N GLU A 418 15.62 -31.80 -19.10
CA GLU A 418 15.43 -31.07 -20.36
C GLU A 418 15.95 -29.62 -20.25
N TRP A 419 15.68 -28.89 -19.16
CA TRP A 419 16.17 -27.52 -19.00
C TRP A 419 17.70 -27.42 -18.92
N MET A 420 18.36 -28.35 -18.24
CA MET A 420 19.83 -28.43 -18.20
C MET A 420 20.39 -28.77 -19.60
N THR A 421 19.81 -29.78 -20.26
CA THR A 421 20.18 -30.19 -21.64
C THR A 421 20.00 -29.05 -22.65
N GLN A 422 18.91 -28.30 -22.57
CA GLN A 422 18.66 -27.12 -23.40
C GLN A 422 19.55 -25.92 -23.02
N MET A 423 20.06 -25.84 -21.79
CA MET A 423 21.03 -24.80 -21.41
C MET A 423 22.37 -25.08 -22.08
N GLU A 424 22.86 -26.32 -22.09
CA GLU A 424 24.14 -26.64 -22.73
C GLU A 424 24.09 -26.56 -24.26
N MET A 425 22.98 -26.98 -24.89
CA MET A 425 22.91 -27.08 -26.36
C MET A 425 22.27 -25.87 -27.07
N SER A 426 21.49 -25.02 -26.40
CA SER A 426 20.75 -23.95 -27.08
C SER A 426 21.61 -22.70 -27.32
N SER A 427 21.57 -22.18 -28.54
CA SER A 427 22.08 -20.84 -28.88
C SER A 427 21.38 -19.70 -28.12
N LEU A 428 20.24 -19.98 -27.46
CA LEU A 428 19.54 -19.02 -26.60
C LEU A 428 20.05 -18.97 -25.15
N ASN A 429 20.98 -19.86 -24.74
CA ASN A 429 21.61 -19.83 -23.41
C ASN A 429 22.06 -18.42 -23.03
N CYS A 430 22.81 -17.74 -23.91
CA CYS A 430 23.35 -16.41 -23.67
C CYS A 430 22.30 -15.30 -23.47
N TYR A 431 21.00 -15.55 -23.61
CA TYR A 431 19.92 -14.55 -23.55
C TYR A 431 18.80 -14.90 -22.56
N ILE A 432 18.70 -16.17 -22.13
CA ILE A 432 17.69 -16.65 -21.19
C ILE A 432 18.27 -16.57 -19.78
N VAL A 433 17.69 -15.72 -18.94
CA VAL A 433 18.04 -15.57 -17.52
C VAL A 433 17.71 -16.87 -16.79
N ARG A 434 16.42 -17.22 -16.71
CA ARG A 434 15.91 -18.38 -15.97
C ARG A 434 14.72 -19.02 -16.66
N ARG A 435 14.50 -20.29 -16.34
CA ARG A 435 13.31 -21.08 -16.68
C ARG A 435 12.68 -21.54 -15.37
N TYR A 436 11.36 -21.47 -15.26
CA TYR A 436 10.68 -21.86 -14.03
C TYR A 436 9.25 -22.36 -14.27
N ILE A 437 8.73 -23.08 -13.29
CA ILE A 437 7.40 -23.65 -13.27
C ILE A 437 6.79 -23.45 -11.88
N ALA A 438 5.54 -22.95 -11.85
CA ALA A 438 4.79 -22.73 -10.63
C ALA A 438 3.41 -23.41 -10.65
N THR A 439 3.02 -24.00 -9.53
CA THR A 439 1.70 -24.61 -9.34
C THR A 439 0.74 -23.70 -8.58
N PRO A 440 -0.58 -23.93 -8.64
CA PRO A 440 -1.55 -23.20 -7.82
C PRO A 440 -1.28 -23.32 -6.31
N ASN A 441 -0.79 -24.44 -5.79
CA ASN A 441 -0.45 -24.58 -4.36
C ASN A 441 0.89 -23.88 -3.98
N GLY A 442 1.45 -23.05 -4.85
CA GLY A 442 2.59 -22.20 -4.52
C GLY A 442 3.95 -22.90 -4.53
N VAL A 443 4.04 -24.10 -5.13
CA VAL A 443 5.31 -24.77 -5.43
C VAL A 443 5.97 -24.06 -6.60
N LEU A 444 7.23 -23.68 -6.46
CA LEU A 444 8.03 -23.01 -7.48
C LEU A 444 9.33 -23.78 -7.71
N ARG A 445 9.64 -24.11 -8.96
CA ARG A 445 10.92 -24.72 -9.34
C ARG A 445 11.61 -23.85 -10.40
N ILE A 446 12.86 -23.50 -10.15
CA ILE A 446 13.64 -22.52 -10.94
C ILE A 446 14.97 -23.15 -11.39
N TYR A 447 15.41 -22.84 -12.60
CA TYR A 447 16.75 -23.15 -13.11
C TYR A 447 17.29 -22.01 -14.01
N PRO A 448 18.52 -21.51 -13.82
CA PRO A 448 19.44 -21.81 -12.71
C PRO A 448 18.87 -21.47 -11.32
N GLY A 449 19.35 -22.14 -10.27
CA GLY A 449 18.72 -22.08 -8.94
C GLY A 449 19.05 -20.81 -8.15
N SER A 450 18.05 -20.16 -7.56
CA SER A 450 18.17 -18.79 -7.03
C SER A 450 17.72 -18.63 -5.57
N LEU A 451 18.32 -17.69 -4.85
CA LEU A 451 17.81 -17.20 -3.57
C LEU A 451 16.60 -16.29 -3.78
N MET A 452 15.61 -16.40 -2.89
CA MET A 452 14.38 -15.59 -2.87
C MET A 452 13.89 -15.44 -1.44
N ASP A 453 13.15 -14.36 -1.15
CA ASP A 453 12.47 -14.18 0.13
C ASP A 453 11.45 -15.30 0.43
N LYS A 454 11.05 -15.51 1.69
CA LYS A 454 10.05 -16.52 2.09
C LYS A 454 8.60 -16.11 1.82
N ALA A 455 8.27 -14.81 1.78
CA ALA A 455 6.94 -14.34 1.43
C ALA A 455 6.67 -14.31 -0.09
N PHE A 456 7.71 -14.49 -0.92
CA PHE A 456 7.57 -14.55 -2.38
C PHE A 456 6.54 -15.61 -2.79
N ASP A 457 5.53 -15.19 -3.55
CA ASP A 457 4.47 -16.04 -4.06
C ASP A 457 4.41 -15.95 -5.59
N PRO A 458 4.67 -17.06 -6.32
CA PRO A 458 4.65 -17.03 -7.78
C PRO A 458 3.26 -16.77 -8.35
N THR A 459 2.19 -17.16 -7.63
CA THR A 459 0.80 -17.06 -8.12
C THR A 459 0.28 -15.62 -8.16
N ARG A 460 0.98 -14.72 -7.44
CA ARG A 460 0.70 -13.28 -7.33
C ARG A 460 1.56 -12.42 -8.29
N ARG A 461 2.47 -13.02 -9.07
CA ARG A 461 3.34 -12.29 -10.03
C ARG A 461 2.67 -12.05 -11.38
N GLN A 462 3.02 -10.93 -12.03
CA GLN A 462 2.44 -10.51 -13.32
C GLN A 462 2.42 -11.62 -14.36
N TRP A 463 3.55 -12.30 -14.59
CA TRP A 463 3.68 -13.38 -15.59
C TRP A 463 2.73 -14.56 -15.36
N TYR A 464 2.41 -14.87 -14.09
CA TYR A 464 1.49 -15.95 -13.73
C TYR A 464 0.05 -15.49 -13.98
N LEU A 465 -0.30 -14.29 -13.52
CA LEU A 465 -1.61 -13.68 -13.71
C LEU A 465 -1.93 -13.47 -15.20
N HIS A 466 -0.96 -12.99 -15.98
CA HIS A 466 -1.09 -12.78 -17.42
C HIS A 466 -1.30 -14.10 -18.17
N ALA A 467 -0.54 -15.16 -17.84
CA ALA A 467 -0.74 -16.48 -18.45
C ALA A 467 -2.13 -17.08 -18.13
N VAL A 468 -2.56 -17.02 -16.87
CA VAL A 468 -3.87 -17.56 -16.45
C VAL A 468 -5.03 -16.73 -17.03
N ALA A 469 -4.80 -15.45 -17.37
CA ALA A 469 -5.76 -14.62 -18.11
C ALA A 469 -5.76 -14.86 -19.64
N ASN A 470 -4.75 -15.57 -20.19
CA ASN A 470 -4.60 -15.87 -21.62
C ASN A 470 -4.37 -17.40 -21.84
N PRO A 471 -5.27 -18.28 -21.37
CA PRO A 471 -5.04 -19.72 -21.37
C PRO A 471 -4.81 -20.27 -22.79
N GLY A 472 -3.76 -21.06 -22.95
CA GLY A 472 -3.37 -21.66 -24.23
C GLY A 472 -2.63 -20.73 -25.20
N LEU A 473 -2.42 -19.45 -24.86
CA LEU A 473 -1.54 -18.54 -25.60
C LEU A 473 -0.14 -18.49 -24.99
N ILE A 474 0.85 -18.15 -25.81
CA ILE A 474 2.19 -17.77 -25.34
C ILE A 474 2.11 -16.31 -24.91
N THR A 475 2.30 -16.05 -23.61
CA THR A 475 1.98 -14.75 -23.02
C THR A 475 3.25 -13.98 -22.70
N PHE A 476 3.39 -12.80 -23.31
CA PHE A 476 4.41 -11.82 -22.96
C PHE A 476 3.96 -10.99 -21.76
N THR A 477 4.90 -10.71 -20.87
CA THR A 477 4.78 -9.73 -19.79
C THR A 477 5.75 -8.60 -20.07
N GLY A 478 5.31 -7.34 -19.91
CA GLY A 478 6.17 -6.17 -20.03
C GLY A 478 7.37 -6.18 -19.07
N PRO A 479 8.36 -5.29 -19.27
CA PRO A 479 9.55 -5.22 -18.43
C PRO A 479 9.24 -5.07 -16.95
N TYR A 480 9.83 -5.94 -16.11
CA TYR A 480 9.83 -5.78 -14.66
C TYR A 480 11.19 -6.13 -14.06
N LEU A 481 11.48 -5.64 -12.85
CA LEU A 481 12.72 -5.92 -12.14
C LEU A 481 12.74 -7.35 -11.57
N ASP A 482 13.70 -8.18 -11.99
CA ASP A 482 13.86 -9.55 -11.47
C ASP A 482 14.19 -9.54 -9.97
N VAL A 483 13.55 -10.42 -9.20
CA VAL A 483 13.78 -10.57 -7.75
C VAL A 483 15.10 -11.29 -7.46
N GLY A 484 15.58 -12.14 -8.37
CA GLY A 484 16.87 -12.82 -8.23
C GLY A 484 18.07 -12.07 -8.82
N GLY A 485 17.95 -10.78 -9.14
CA GLY A 485 19.10 -9.91 -9.47
C GLY A 485 19.40 -9.65 -10.94
N ALA A 486 18.78 -10.30 -11.92
CA ALA A 486 19.18 -10.19 -13.33
C ALA A 486 18.87 -8.83 -14.02
N GLY A 487 18.45 -7.82 -13.27
CA GLY A 487 18.03 -6.51 -13.76
C GLY A 487 16.60 -6.53 -14.29
N TYR A 488 16.31 -5.66 -15.26
CA TYR A 488 15.01 -5.67 -15.93
C TYR A 488 14.92 -6.86 -16.91
N VAL A 489 13.87 -7.67 -16.75
CA VAL A 489 13.59 -8.86 -17.56
C VAL A 489 12.25 -8.72 -18.28
N VAL A 490 12.11 -9.45 -19.39
CA VAL A 490 10.85 -9.67 -20.10
C VAL A 490 10.54 -11.16 -20.02
N THR A 491 9.36 -11.49 -19.51
CA THR A 491 8.93 -12.89 -19.34
C THR A 491 8.03 -13.34 -20.47
N ILE A 492 8.31 -14.54 -20.99
CA ILE A 492 7.33 -15.34 -21.74
C ILE A 492 6.78 -16.43 -20.81
N SER A 493 5.46 -16.52 -20.65
CA SER A 493 4.78 -17.52 -19.83
C SER A 493 3.66 -18.27 -20.57
N HIS A 494 3.35 -19.48 -20.11
CA HIS A 494 2.35 -20.37 -20.74
C HIS A 494 1.69 -21.31 -19.73
N THR A 495 0.41 -21.61 -19.93
CA THR A 495 -0.41 -22.45 -19.04
C THR A 495 -0.31 -23.94 -19.39
N ILE A 496 0.05 -24.79 -18.43
CA ILE A 496 -0.06 -26.25 -18.56
C ILE A 496 -1.48 -26.67 -18.19
N HIS A 497 -2.17 -27.36 -19.10
CA HIS A 497 -3.52 -27.88 -18.88
C HIS A 497 -3.51 -29.39 -18.61
N ALA A 498 -4.35 -29.87 -17.69
CA ALA A 498 -4.59 -31.30 -17.53
C ALA A 498 -5.28 -31.88 -18.77
N SER A 499 -4.71 -32.91 -19.37
CA SER A 499 -5.32 -33.57 -20.53
C SER A 499 -6.71 -34.15 -20.19
N SER A 500 -7.67 -33.85 -21.05
CA SER A 500 -9.02 -34.42 -21.07
C SER A 500 -9.31 -34.90 -22.48
N SER A 501 -9.96 -36.06 -22.62
CA SER A 501 -10.23 -36.72 -23.91
C SER A 501 -11.39 -36.10 -24.71
N GLN A 502 -11.71 -34.82 -24.46
CA GLN A 502 -12.76 -34.05 -25.12
C GLN A 502 -12.31 -32.60 -25.35
N MET A 503 -12.93 -31.94 -26.33
CA MET A 503 -12.53 -30.63 -26.91
C MET A 503 -12.67 -29.40 -25.97
N THR A 504 -12.76 -29.61 -24.65
CA THR A 504 -12.86 -28.56 -23.64
C THR A 504 -11.47 -28.30 -23.03
N SER A 505 -11.03 -27.04 -23.02
CA SER A 505 -9.79 -26.62 -22.35
C SER A 505 -9.73 -27.14 -20.91
N GLY A 506 -8.79 -28.04 -20.62
CA GLY A 506 -8.63 -28.62 -19.29
C GLY A 506 -8.23 -27.57 -18.25
N SER A 507 -8.48 -27.85 -16.97
CA SER A 507 -8.02 -26.99 -15.88
C SER A 507 -6.50 -26.78 -15.94
N THR A 508 -6.05 -25.53 -15.83
CA THR A 508 -4.63 -25.19 -15.71
C THR A 508 -4.08 -25.77 -14.40
N VAL A 509 -3.04 -26.60 -14.49
CA VAL A 509 -2.40 -27.28 -13.34
C VAL A 509 -1.07 -26.65 -12.93
N ALA A 510 -0.44 -25.91 -13.83
CA ALA A 510 0.78 -25.14 -13.58
C ALA A 510 0.94 -24.04 -14.64
N VAL A 511 1.83 -23.08 -14.37
CA VAL A 511 2.31 -22.09 -15.36
C VAL A 511 3.82 -22.25 -15.48
N MET A 512 4.33 -22.30 -16.70
CA MET A 512 5.76 -22.15 -16.97
C MET A 512 6.09 -20.73 -17.39
N GLY A 513 7.29 -20.26 -17.04
CA GLY A 513 7.84 -18.98 -17.43
C GLY A 513 9.31 -19.09 -17.85
N ILE A 514 9.73 -18.21 -18.75
CA ILE A 514 11.11 -18.03 -19.20
C ILE A 514 11.41 -16.53 -19.20
N ASP A 515 12.40 -16.11 -18.42
CA ASP A 515 12.87 -14.73 -18.38
C ASP A 515 13.97 -14.52 -19.41
N PHE A 516 13.83 -13.47 -20.21
CA PHE A 516 14.84 -12.96 -21.11
C PHE A 516 15.33 -11.59 -20.63
N THR A 517 16.57 -11.25 -20.97
CA THR A 517 17.11 -9.90 -20.74
C THR A 517 16.31 -8.84 -21.52
N LEU A 518 16.16 -7.64 -20.96
CA LEU A 518 15.37 -6.54 -21.56
C LEU A 518 15.67 -6.28 -23.04
N ARG A 519 16.94 -6.34 -23.45
CA ARG A 519 17.35 -6.01 -24.84
C ARG A 519 17.10 -7.13 -25.86
N TYR A 520 16.83 -8.36 -25.44
CA TYR A 520 16.76 -9.51 -26.34
C TYR A 520 15.66 -9.37 -27.41
N PHE A 521 14.43 -9.00 -27.02
CA PHE A 521 13.32 -8.90 -27.99
C PHE A 521 13.48 -7.75 -28.98
N TYR A 522 14.23 -6.70 -28.62
CA TYR A 522 14.59 -5.64 -29.58
C TYR A 522 15.68 -6.10 -30.56
N LYS A 523 16.67 -6.89 -30.11
CA LYS A 523 17.61 -7.56 -31.01
C LYS A 523 16.88 -8.45 -32.02
N VAL A 524 15.98 -9.32 -31.54
CA VAL A 524 15.13 -10.17 -32.40
C VAL A 524 14.32 -9.34 -33.40
N LEU A 525 13.77 -8.19 -32.97
CA LEU A 525 13.02 -7.29 -33.84
C LEU A 525 13.89 -6.67 -34.96
N LEU A 526 15.12 -6.22 -34.65
CA LEU A 526 16.05 -5.68 -35.64
C LEU A 526 16.57 -6.76 -36.61
N ASP A 527 16.91 -7.95 -36.08
CA ASP A 527 17.45 -9.04 -36.87
C ASP A 527 16.39 -9.64 -37.83
N LEU A 528 15.11 -9.64 -37.44
CA LEU A 528 13.99 -10.07 -38.28
C LEU A 528 13.46 -8.99 -39.24
N LEU A 529 13.57 -7.70 -38.88
CA LEU A 529 13.08 -6.58 -39.69
C LEU A 529 14.21 -5.57 -39.98
N PRO A 530 15.07 -5.82 -40.98
CA PRO A 530 16.19 -4.92 -41.33
C PRO A 530 15.79 -3.50 -41.73
N ILE A 531 14.51 -3.23 -41.99
CA ILE A 531 13.95 -1.88 -42.21
C ILE A 531 13.93 -1.02 -40.94
N CYS A 532 13.95 -1.66 -39.75
CA CYS A 532 14.00 -1.01 -38.44
C CYS A 532 15.42 -0.56 -38.05
N ASN A 533 16.43 -0.90 -38.87
CA ASN A 533 17.85 -0.65 -38.65
C ASN A 533 18.45 0.25 -39.76
N GLN A 534 17.63 1.16 -40.32
CA GLN A 534 18.00 1.98 -41.48
C GLN A 534 17.79 3.48 -41.23
N ASP A 535 18.81 4.14 -40.69
CA ASP A 535 18.91 5.61 -40.53
C ASP A 535 19.01 6.39 -41.87
N ARG A 536 18.52 5.83 -42.97
CA ARG A 536 18.60 6.40 -44.33
C ARG A 536 17.51 7.45 -44.59
N GLY A 537 17.36 8.39 -43.66
CA GLY A 537 16.53 9.59 -43.80
C GLY A 537 15.03 9.45 -43.50
N ASN A 538 14.49 8.23 -43.40
CA ASN A 538 13.13 8.01 -42.89
C ASN A 538 13.20 7.66 -41.40
N LYS A 539 12.38 8.29 -40.56
CA LYS A 539 12.28 7.96 -39.12
C LYS A 539 11.39 6.73 -38.93
N ILE A 540 11.89 5.57 -39.35
CA ILE A 540 11.23 4.28 -39.13
C ILE A 540 11.55 3.79 -37.72
N ARG A 541 10.52 3.59 -36.90
CA ARG A 541 10.60 3.03 -35.55
C ARG A 541 9.81 1.72 -35.53
N CYS A 542 10.30 0.73 -34.80
CA CYS A 542 9.63 -0.56 -34.66
C CYS A 542 9.54 -0.95 -33.19
N PHE A 543 8.44 -1.61 -32.82
CA PHE A 543 8.20 -2.00 -31.45
C PHE A 543 7.41 -3.31 -31.30
N ILE A 544 7.47 -3.88 -30.10
CA ILE A 544 6.58 -4.95 -29.64
C ILE A 544 5.90 -4.46 -28.36
N MET A 545 4.60 -4.68 -28.21
CA MET A 545 3.83 -4.37 -26.99
C MET A 545 2.95 -5.55 -26.56
N GLU A 546 2.69 -5.66 -25.25
CA GLU A 546 1.70 -6.60 -24.71
C GLU A 546 0.25 -6.07 -24.81
N ASP A 547 -0.73 -6.88 -24.42
CA ASP A 547 -2.16 -6.58 -24.54
C ASP A 547 -2.71 -5.56 -23.52
N ARG A 548 -1.88 -5.03 -22.61
CA ARG A 548 -2.17 -3.80 -21.86
C ARG A 548 -1.52 -2.54 -22.45
N GLY A 549 -0.67 -2.66 -23.49
CA GLY A 549 0.00 -1.55 -24.17
C GLY A 549 1.39 -1.17 -23.62
N TYR A 550 1.93 -1.91 -22.64
CA TYR A 550 3.32 -1.78 -22.22
C TYR A 550 4.28 -2.33 -23.28
N LEU A 551 5.41 -1.65 -23.46
CA LEU A 551 6.38 -1.95 -24.50
C LEU A 551 7.32 -3.07 -24.05
N VAL A 552 7.35 -4.14 -24.83
CA VAL A 552 8.25 -5.30 -24.69
C VAL A 552 9.58 -5.05 -25.42
N ALA A 553 9.54 -4.33 -26.54
CA ALA A 553 10.72 -3.93 -27.29
C ALA A 553 10.46 -2.54 -27.91
N HIS A 554 11.34 -1.57 -27.67
CA HIS A 554 11.24 -0.20 -28.18
C HIS A 554 12.62 0.48 -28.07
N PRO A 555 13.01 1.40 -28.97
CA PRO A 555 14.31 2.09 -28.86
C PRO A 555 14.56 2.77 -27.50
N THR A 556 13.52 3.33 -26.87
CA THR A 556 13.62 4.02 -25.56
C THR A 556 13.75 3.10 -24.34
N LEU A 557 13.67 1.79 -24.51
CA LEU A 557 14.05 0.81 -23.47
C LEU A 557 15.56 0.53 -23.46
N ILE A 558 16.30 1.12 -24.42
CA ILE A 558 17.70 0.83 -24.71
C ILE A 558 18.55 2.09 -24.73
N ASP A 559 17.99 3.21 -25.17
CA ASP A 559 18.61 4.54 -25.09
C ASP A 559 18.85 4.94 -23.61
N PRO A 560 20.10 5.22 -23.18
CA PRO A 560 20.40 5.73 -21.84
C PRO A 560 19.69 7.05 -21.50
N LYS A 561 19.16 7.78 -22.50
CA LYS A 561 18.34 8.99 -22.31
C LYS A 561 16.85 8.67 -22.14
N GLY A 562 16.48 7.42 -21.89
CA GLY A 562 15.14 7.01 -21.48
C GLY A 562 14.80 7.49 -20.06
N HIS A 563 14.36 8.75 -19.92
CA HIS A 563 14.01 9.43 -18.65
C HIS A 563 12.80 8.82 -17.89
N ALA A 564 12.45 7.55 -18.10
CA ALA A 564 11.31 6.89 -17.45
C ALA A 564 11.65 5.41 -17.16
N PRO A 565 11.28 4.87 -15.97
CA PRO A 565 11.53 3.47 -15.61
C PRO A 565 11.07 2.49 -16.69
N ALA A 566 11.82 1.42 -16.92
CA ALA A 566 11.53 0.43 -17.97
C ALA A 566 10.09 -0.11 -17.87
N GLU A 567 9.64 -0.39 -16.64
CA GLU A 567 8.31 -0.91 -16.29
C GLU A 567 7.16 0.06 -16.62
N GLN A 568 7.45 1.34 -16.84
CA GLN A 568 6.46 2.40 -17.07
C GLN A 568 6.42 2.87 -18.53
N GLN A 569 7.14 2.20 -19.44
CA GLN A 569 7.16 2.57 -20.86
C GLN A 569 5.94 2.01 -21.60
N HIS A 570 4.82 2.74 -21.50
CA HIS A 570 3.57 2.47 -22.22
C HIS A 570 3.52 3.18 -23.58
N ILE A 571 2.81 2.61 -24.57
CA ILE A 571 2.71 3.16 -25.94
C ILE A 571 2.22 4.62 -25.99
N THR A 572 1.29 5.02 -25.10
CA THR A 572 0.78 6.41 -25.01
C THR A 572 1.85 7.44 -24.64
N HIS A 573 2.91 7.03 -23.95
CA HIS A 573 4.04 7.90 -23.59
C HIS A 573 5.03 7.98 -24.77
N LYS A 574 5.38 6.84 -25.39
CA LYS A 574 6.49 6.78 -26.36
C LYS A 574 6.08 7.04 -27.81
N GLU A 575 4.86 6.68 -28.20
CA GLU A 575 4.30 6.88 -29.55
C GLU A 575 2.92 7.56 -29.48
N PRO A 576 2.83 8.81 -28.97
CA PRO A 576 1.55 9.47 -28.68
C PRO A 576 0.69 9.73 -29.93
N LEU A 577 1.30 9.98 -31.10
CA LEU A 577 0.57 10.10 -32.37
C LEU A 577 -0.16 8.81 -32.75
N VAL A 578 0.51 7.67 -32.57
CA VAL A 578 -0.01 6.34 -32.89
C VAL A 578 -1.09 5.96 -31.87
N ALA A 579 -0.83 6.18 -30.58
CA ALA A 579 -1.81 5.94 -29.52
C ALA A 579 -3.11 6.75 -29.74
N ASN A 580 -3.02 8.02 -30.12
CA ASN A 580 -4.18 8.89 -30.31
C ASN A 580 -5.06 8.48 -31.51
N ASP A 581 -4.50 7.90 -32.58
CA ASP A 581 -5.30 7.34 -33.70
C ASP A 581 -5.85 5.95 -33.34
N ILE A 582 -5.05 5.11 -32.67
CA ILE A 582 -5.42 3.79 -32.15
C ILE A 582 -6.70 3.83 -31.28
N LEU A 583 -6.89 4.85 -30.45
CA LEU A 583 -8.08 4.99 -29.60
C LEU A 583 -9.39 5.20 -30.38
N ASN A 584 -9.32 5.63 -31.65
CA ASN A 584 -10.50 5.79 -32.51
C ASN A 584 -10.91 4.47 -33.20
N HIS A 585 -10.10 3.41 -33.16
CA HIS A 585 -10.46 2.13 -33.78
C HIS A 585 -11.53 1.41 -32.95
N PRO A 586 -12.76 1.22 -33.50
CA PRO A 586 -13.85 0.61 -32.76
C PRO A 586 -13.51 -0.84 -32.40
N ASN A 587 -13.78 -1.22 -31.16
CA ASN A 587 -13.56 -2.56 -30.60
C ASN A 587 -12.10 -3.06 -30.58
N PHE A 588 -11.10 -2.22 -30.91
CA PHE A 588 -9.69 -2.61 -30.80
C PHE A 588 -9.08 -2.31 -29.43
N VAL A 589 -9.28 -1.10 -28.89
CA VAL A 589 -8.79 -0.73 -27.55
C VAL A 589 -9.95 -0.33 -26.67
N LYS A 590 -9.97 -0.84 -25.43
CA LYS A 590 -10.88 -0.39 -24.39
C LYS A 590 -10.08 0.23 -23.24
N LYS A 591 -10.48 1.44 -22.81
CA LYS A 591 -10.10 1.97 -21.51
C LYS A 591 -10.88 1.27 -20.39
N ASN A 592 -10.16 0.83 -19.36
CA ASN A 592 -10.75 0.28 -18.14
C ASN A 592 -10.33 1.12 -16.93
N VAL A 593 -11.19 1.13 -15.92
CA VAL A 593 -10.96 1.76 -14.62
C VAL A 593 -11.34 0.77 -13.53
N CYS A 594 -10.60 0.77 -12.42
CA CYS A 594 -10.87 -0.06 -11.25
C CYS A 594 -10.52 0.64 -9.94
N ASN A 595 -11.07 0.17 -8.83
CA ASN A 595 -10.75 0.66 -7.49
C ASN A 595 -9.82 -0.33 -6.76
N SER A 596 -8.69 0.16 -6.24
CA SER A 596 -7.90 -0.50 -5.21
C SER A 596 -8.26 0.07 -3.84
N PHE A 597 -8.91 -0.74 -3.01
CA PHE A 597 -9.28 -0.38 -1.65
C PHE A 597 -8.13 -0.55 -0.65
N SER A 598 -7.07 -1.30 -1.00
CA SER A 598 -5.84 -1.41 -0.21
C SER A 598 -4.97 -0.15 -0.35
N ASP A 599 -4.75 0.30 -1.58
CA ASP A 599 -3.87 1.44 -1.88
C ASP A 599 -4.61 2.79 -1.85
N ARG A 600 -5.93 2.75 -1.63
CA ARG A 600 -6.85 3.89 -1.71
C ARG A 600 -6.77 4.62 -3.08
N THR A 601 -6.62 3.88 -4.17
CA THR A 601 -6.52 4.44 -5.54
C THR A 601 -7.62 3.99 -6.49
N VAL A 602 -7.95 4.84 -7.45
CA VAL A 602 -8.68 4.52 -8.68
C VAL A 602 -7.63 4.39 -9.80
N GLN A 603 -7.47 3.20 -10.37
CA GLN A 603 -6.46 2.91 -11.38
C GLN A 603 -7.08 2.89 -12.78
N ARG A 604 -6.47 3.58 -13.74
CA ARG A 604 -6.85 3.63 -15.16
C ARG A 604 -5.83 2.86 -16.00
N PHE A 605 -6.31 1.97 -16.86
CA PHE A 605 -5.46 1.13 -17.71
C PHE A 605 -6.13 0.76 -19.03
N TYR A 606 -5.33 0.25 -19.98
CA TYR A 606 -5.80 -0.15 -21.30
C TYR A 606 -5.91 -1.67 -21.44
N LYS A 607 -6.81 -2.12 -22.32
CA LYS A 607 -6.86 -3.50 -22.81
C LYS A 607 -7.04 -3.49 -24.33
N PHE A 608 -6.11 -4.15 -25.01
CA PHE A 608 -6.06 -4.28 -26.46
C PHE A 608 -6.68 -5.62 -26.88
N ASN A 609 -7.39 -5.64 -28.01
CA ASN A 609 -8.15 -6.79 -28.45
C ASN A 609 -7.26 -7.78 -29.23
N THR A 610 -6.87 -8.86 -28.57
CA THR A 610 -6.07 -9.95 -29.15
C THR A 610 -6.83 -10.81 -30.15
N SER A 611 -8.14 -10.64 -30.33
CA SER A 611 -8.93 -11.39 -31.33
C SER A 611 -8.95 -10.75 -32.73
N ILE A 612 -8.22 -9.65 -32.95
CA ILE A 612 -8.17 -8.99 -34.27
C ILE A 612 -7.47 -9.84 -35.33
N VAL A 613 -7.97 -9.77 -36.57
CA VAL A 613 -7.46 -10.50 -37.74
C VAL A 613 -7.07 -9.49 -38.82
N GLY A 614 -5.85 -9.62 -39.36
CA GLY A 614 -5.27 -8.66 -40.30
C GLY A 614 -4.51 -7.52 -39.61
N ASP A 615 -4.09 -6.54 -40.40
CA ASP A 615 -3.27 -5.42 -39.95
C ASP A 615 -4.11 -4.17 -39.67
N LEU A 616 -3.83 -3.53 -38.54
CA LEU A 616 -4.27 -2.16 -38.28
C LEU A 616 -3.34 -1.18 -38.99
N THR A 617 -3.94 -0.18 -39.62
CA THR A 617 -3.27 1.00 -40.19
C THR A 617 -4.11 2.23 -39.84
N ASN A 618 -3.59 3.44 -40.10
CA ASN A 618 -4.25 4.69 -39.72
C ASN A 618 -5.74 4.76 -40.12
N LEU A 619 -6.60 5.08 -39.15
CA LEU A 619 -8.04 5.20 -39.40
C LEU A 619 -8.38 6.59 -39.95
N VAL A 620 -7.94 7.63 -39.26
CA VAL A 620 -8.22 9.01 -39.67
C VAL A 620 -7.30 9.38 -40.83
N HIS A 621 -7.88 9.65 -42.00
CA HIS A 621 -7.14 10.01 -43.22
C HIS A 621 -6.78 11.51 -43.26
N GLY A 622 -6.30 12.04 -42.14
CA GLY A 622 -5.74 13.39 -42.02
C GLY A 622 -4.27 13.47 -42.43
N SER A 623 -3.67 14.66 -42.31
CA SER A 623 -2.23 14.88 -42.54
C SER A 623 -1.38 14.42 -41.35
N HIS A 624 -1.45 13.14 -41.00
CA HIS A 624 -0.70 12.56 -39.88
C HIS A 624 0.77 12.37 -40.25
N CYS A 625 1.67 12.96 -39.45
CA CYS A 625 3.12 12.82 -39.65
C CYS A 625 3.61 11.37 -39.52
N SER A 626 2.95 10.55 -38.71
CA SER A 626 3.27 9.14 -38.46
C SER A 626 2.29 8.22 -39.18
N LYS A 627 2.77 7.44 -40.14
CA LYS A 627 2.02 6.30 -40.69
C LYS A 627 2.41 5.04 -39.92
N TYR A 628 1.45 4.24 -39.45
CA TYR A 628 1.75 2.99 -38.75
C TYR A 628 1.09 1.77 -39.39
N ARG A 629 1.70 0.61 -39.14
CA ARG A 629 1.12 -0.72 -39.33
C ARG A 629 1.33 -1.50 -38.03
N LEU A 630 0.25 -2.00 -37.45
CA LEU A 630 0.25 -2.78 -36.20
C LEU A 630 -0.42 -4.12 -36.45
N THR A 631 0.24 -5.21 -36.07
CA THR A 631 -0.21 -6.58 -36.35
C THR A 631 -0.06 -7.46 -35.12
N ARG A 632 -0.94 -8.42 -34.91
CA ARG A 632 -0.83 -9.37 -33.77
C ARG A 632 0.20 -10.45 -34.09
N ILE A 633 1.06 -10.77 -33.13
CA ILE A 633 1.97 -11.92 -33.23
C ILE A 633 1.14 -13.20 -33.00
N PRO A 634 1.00 -14.11 -34.00
CA PRO A 634 0.09 -15.26 -33.90
C PRO A 634 0.41 -16.18 -32.72
N GLY A 635 -0.62 -16.69 -32.05
CA GLY A 635 -0.47 -17.55 -30.88
C GLY A 635 -0.11 -16.83 -29.57
N THR A 636 0.01 -15.49 -29.58
CA THR A 636 0.42 -14.70 -28.40
C THR A 636 -0.59 -13.63 -28.00
N ASN A 637 -0.37 -12.94 -26.87
CA ASN A 637 -1.05 -11.69 -26.51
C ASN A 637 -0.40 -10.43 -27.14
N ALA A 638 0.78 -10.55 -27.76
CA ALA A 638 1.60 -9.41 -28.16
C ALA A 638 1.31 -8.91 -29.58
N PHE A 639 1.64 -7.64 -29.81
CA PHE A 639 1.50 -6.95 -31.10
C PHE A 639 2.86 -6.38 -31.55
N ALA A 640 3.17 -6.51 -32.84
CA ALA A 640 4.32 -5.90 -33.48
C ALA A 640 3.89 -4.66 -34.28
N GLY A 641 4.53 -3.51 -34.01
CA GLY A 641 4.24 -2.23 -34.64
C GLY A 641 5.43 -1.71 -35.45
N ILE A 642 5.12 -1.13 -36.61
CA ILE A 642 6.06 -0.36 -37.43
C ILE A 642 5.46 1.03 -37.62
N VAL A 643 6.23 2.07 -37.29
CA VAL A 643 5.88 3.49 -37.44
C VAL A 643 6.86 4.12 -38.42
N ASN A 644 6.35 4.89 -39.37
CA ASN A 644 7.16 5.69 -40.29
C ASN A 644 6.77 7.17 -40.12
N GLU A 645 7.64 7.93 -39.46
CA GLU A 645 7.44 9.34 -39.16
C GLU A 645 8.09 10.22 -40.24
N THR A 646 7.32 11.19 -40.73
CA THR A 646 7.63 12.02 -41.91
C THR A 646 7.70 13.52 -41.60
N CYS A 647 7.29 13.94 -40.40
CA CYS A 647 7.47 15.30 -39.89
C CYS A 647 7.50 15.32 -38.36
N ASP A 648 8.27 16.26 -37.79
CA ASP A 648 8.41 16.42 -36.34
C ASP A 648 7.20 17.17 -35.76
N SER A 649 6.18 16.40 -35.36
CA SER A 649 4.94 16.90 -34.76
C SER A 649 4.85 16.55 -33.28
N LEU A 650 4.87 17.57 -32.42
CA LEU A 650 4.68 17.44 -30.98
C LEU A 650 3.21 17.12 -30.65
N ALA A 651 2.86 15.84 -30.63
CA ALA A 651 1.66 15.35 -29.97
C ALA A 651 1.98 14.89 -28.54
N PHE A 652 1.02 15.05 -27.63
CA PHE A 652 1.16 14.69 -26.22
C PHE A 652 -0.13 14.04 -25.73
N CYS A 653 -0.02 12.84 -25.16
CA CYS A 653 -1.08 12.24 -24.36
C CYS A 653 -0.97 12.76 -22.92
N ALA A 654 -2.10 12.94 -22.22
CA ALA A 654 -2.11 13.43 -20.85
C ALA A 654 -1.41 12.44 -19.90
N CYS A 655 -0.16 12.74 -19.54
CA CYS A 655 0.73 11.86 -18.77
C CYS A 655 1.51 12.64 -17.71
N SER A 656 1.63 12.11 -16.50
CA SER A 656 2.69 12.52 -15.58
C SER A 656 4.04 11.98 -16.09
N THR A 657 5.14 12.66 -15.74
CA THR A 657 6.50 12.32 -16.14
C THR A 657 7.41 11.96 -14.96
N VAL A 658 6.84 11.86 -13.75
CA VAL A 658 7.59 11.67 -12.48
C VAL A 658 6.93 10.61 -11.60
N ASP A 659 5.60 10.56 -11.59
CA ASP A 659 4.79 9.62 -10.83
C ASP A 659 3.70 9.00 -11.73
N ARG A 660 2.83 8.18 -11.14
CA ARG A 660 1.69 7.58 -11.83
C ARG A 660 0.41 8.41 -11.72
N LEU A 661 0.43 9.63 -11.19
CA LEU A 661 -0.81 10.38 -10.93
C LEU A 661 -1.47 10.85 -12.22
N CYS A 662 -2.80 10.67 -12.32
CA CYS A 662 -3.55 11.21 -13.45
C CYS A 662 -3.62 12.74 -13.40
N LEU A 663 -3.38 13.41 -14.54
CA LEU A 663 -3.50 14.87 -14.65
C LEU A 663 -4.96 15.38 -14.52
N ASN A 664 -5.96 14.50 -14.67
CA ASN A 664 -7.38 14.83 -14.46
C ASN A 664 -8.16 13.59 -13.98
N CYS A 665 -8.53 13.58 -12.69
CA CYS A 665 -9.28 12.47 -12.09
C CYS A 665 -10.79 12.50 -12.38
N HIS A 666 -11.36 13.62 -12.83
CA HIS A 666 -12.83 13.79 -12.95
C HIS A 666 -13.41 13.46 -14.33
N ARG A 667 -12.58 13.34 -15.38
CA ARG A 667 -13.02 12.99 -16.74
C ARG A 667 -12.14 11.90 -17.32
N MET A 668 -12.75 11.00 -18.10
CA MET A 668 -12.10 9.82 -18.71
C MET A 668 -12.88 9.44 -19.97
N GLU A 669 -12.51 10.01 -21.12
CA GLU A 669 -13.16 9.70 -22.40
C GLU A 669 -12.36 8.68 -23.22
N GLN A 670 -13.04 7.77 -23.91
CA GLN A 670 -12.41 6.69 -24.67
C GLN A 670 -11.41 7.20 -25.73
N ASN A 671 -11.70 8.33 -26.38
CA ASN A 671 -10.93 8.85 -27.52
C ASN A 671 -9.84 9.88 -27.11
N GLU A 672 -9.89 10.47 -25.92
CA GLU A 672 -8.87 11.41 -25.44
C GLU A 672 -7.61 10.64 -24.99
N CYS A 673 -6.42 10.94 -25.49
CA CYS A 673 -5.23 10.16 -25.12
C CYS A 673 -4.69 10.53 -23.72
N GLU A 674 -4.57 9.54 -22.82
CA GLU A 674 -3.97 9.65 -21.48
C GLU A 674 -3.01 8.47 -21.21
N CYS A 675 -2.07 8.60 -20.27
CA CYS A 675 -1.30 7.44 -19.79
C CYS A 675 -2.09 6.54 -18.83
N PRO A 676 -1.71 5.27 -18.66
CA PRO A 676 -2.10 4.50 -17.48
C PRO A 676 -1.70 5.28 -16.23
N CYS A 677 -2.64 5.48 -15.31
CA CYS A 677 -2.45 6.40 -14.19
C CYS A 677 -3.41 6.09 -13.02
N GLU A 678 -3.13 6.71 -11.89
CA GLU A 678 -3.75 6.44 -10.59
C GLU A 678 -4.29 7.75 -10.00
N CYS A 679 -5.45 7.67 -9.32
CA CYS A 679 -6.16 8.78 -8.68
C CYS A 679 -6.49 8.42 -7.23
N PRO A 680 -6.65 9.38 -6.30
CA PRO A 680 -7.12 9.10 -4.94
C PRO A 680 -8.58 8.59 -4.93
N LEU A 681 -8.86 7.58 -4.10
CA LEU A 681 -10.20 7.01 -3.89
C LEU A 681 -10.85 7.63 -2.64
N GLU A 682 -11.78 8.56 -2.85
CA GLU A 682 -12.49 9.23 -1.75
C GLU A 682 -13.58 8.33 -1.12
N VAL A 683 -13.21 7.62 -0.05
CA VAL A 683 -14.12 6.81 0.79
C VAL A 683 -14.52 7.58 2.05
N ASN A 684 -15.78 7.49 2.48
CA ASN A 684 -16.23 8.00 3.77
C ASN A 684 -15.84 7.03 4.89
N GLU A 685 -14.74 7.36 5.58
CA GLU A 685 -14.14 6.64 6.71
C GLU A 685 -15.17 6.03 7.69
N CYS A 686 -16.21 6.80 8.06
CA CYS A 686 -17.18 6.42 9.09
C CYS A 686 -18.32 5.51 8.59
N THR A 687 -18.32 5.11 7.32
CA THR A 687 -19.41 4.32 6.71
C THR A 687 -18.94 3.29 5.69
N GLY A 688 -17.65 3.26 5.33
CA GLY A 688 -17.12 2.41 4.27
C GLY A 688 -17.65 2.69 2.85
N ASN A 689 -18.51 3.70 2.67
CA ASN A 689 -19.15 4.01 1.40
C ASN A 689 -18.30 4.97 0.56
N LEU A 690 -18.35 4.79 -0.77
CA LEU A 690 -17.82 5.76 -1.73
C LEU A 690 -18.56 7.10 -1.59
N THR A 691 -17.80 8.21 -1.55
CA THR A 691 -18.37 9.57 -1.47
C THR A 691 -19.14 9.96 -2.73
N ASN A 692 -18.60 9.61 -3.90
CA ASN A 692 -19.15 9.91 -5.22
C ASN A 692 -19.68 8.61 -5.85
N ALA A 693 -20.96 8.59 -6.24
CA ALA A 693 -21.59 7.41 -6.83
C ALA A 693 -20.97 6.99 -8.19
N GLU A 694 -20.36 7.94 -8.90
CA GLU A 694 -19.63 7.71 -10.16
C GLU A 694 -18.35 6.89 -9.95
N ASN A 695 -17.78 6.86 -8.74
CA ASN A 695 -16.59 6.05 -8.42
C ASN A 695 -16.90 4.56 -8.22
N ARG A 696 -18.11 4.07 -8.56
CA ARG A 696 -18.49 2.65 -8.44
C ARG A 696 -17.92 1.80 -9.59
N ASN A 697 -16.60 1.82 -9.72
CA ASN A 697 -15.83 0.99 -10.64
C ASN A 697 -15.70 -0.45 -10.09
N PRO A 698 -15.42 -1.45 -10.94
CA PRO A 698 -15.04 -2.78 -10.47
C PRO A 698 -13.77 -2.72 -9.61
N SER A 699 -13.61 -3.71 -8.73
CA SER A 699 -12.38 -3.92 -7.97
C SER A 699 -11.21 -4.19 -8.91
N CYS A 700 -10.03 -3.67 -8.58
CA CYS A 700 -8.83 -4.02 -9.34
C CYS A 700 -8.50 -5.52 -9.25
N GLU A 701 -7.73 -5.99 -10.23
CA GLU A 701 -7.11 -7.31 -10.18
C GLU A 701 -6.13 -7.39 -8.98
N VAL A 702 -5.66 -8.60 -8.64
CA VAL A 702 -4.70 -8.83 -7.54
C VAL A 702 -3.62 -7.75 -7.51
N HIS A 703 -3.53 -7.00 -6.40
CA HIS A 703 -2.48 -6.02 -6.18
C HIS A 703 -1.11 -6.68 -6.36
N GLN A 704 -0.25 -6.05 -7.17
CA GLN A 704 1.09 -6.57 -7.44
C GLN A 704 1.97 -6.38 -6.22
N GLU A 705 2.23 -7.48 -5.51
CA GLU A 705 2.97 -7.46 -4.25
C GLU A 705 4.38 -6.85 -4.41
N PRO A 706 4.82 -6.00 -3.46
CA PRO A 706 6.10 -5.32 -3.55
C PRO A 706 7.29 -6.29 -3.69
N LEU A 707 8.36 -5.81 -4.31
CA LEU A 707 9.56 -6.60 -4.55
C LEU A 707 10.44 -6.62 -3.29
N SER A 708 10.23 -7.61 -2.43
CA SER A 708 11.21 -7.97 -1.40
C SER A 708 12.46 -8.57 -2.06
N VAL A 709 13.53 -7.77 -2.14
CA VAL A 709 14.84 -8.17 -2.67
C VAL A 709 15.76 -8.54 -1.51
N THR A 710 16.22 -9.80 -1.47
CA THR A 710 17.08 -10.31 -0.39
C THR A 710 18.53 -9.88 -0.58
N VAL A 711 18.85 -8.64 -0.18
CA VAL A 711 20.21 -8.07 -0.24
C VAL A 711 21.21 -9.00 0.45
N MET A 712 22.24 -9.46 -0.28
CA MET A 712 23.38 -10.18 0.29
C MET A 712 24.42 -9.18 0.81
N ASP A 713 25.14 -9.56 1.86
CA ASP A 713 26.29 -8.78 2.34
C ASP A 713 27.35 -8.66 1.25
N ALA A 714 27.76 -7.42 0.96
CA ALA A 714 28.81 -7.09 0.01
C ALA A 714 30.14 -7.80 0.31
N SER A 715 30.43 -8.13 1.58
CA SER A 715 31.66 -8.84 1.96
C SER A 715 31.76 -10.25 1.34
N LEU A 716 30.64 -10.97 1.28
CA LEU A 716 30.54 -12.25 0.58
C LEU A 716 30.60 -12.05 -0.95
N GLN A 717 30.02 -10.93 -1.42
CA GLN A 717 29.85 -10.60 -2.83
C GLN A 717 31.16 -10.26 -3.58
N GLU A 718 32.30 -10.16 -2.89
CA GLU A 718 33.63 -10.01 -3.50
C GLU A 718 34.44 -11.32 -3.55
N THR A 719 34.00 -12.37 -2.86
CA THR A 719 34.79 -13.62 -2.67
C THR A 719 34.43 -14.76 -3.62
N LEU A 720 33.27 -14.68 -4.28
CA LEU A 720 32.69 -15.78 -5.06
C LEU A 720 32.98 -15.60 -6.57
N PRO A 721 33.32 -16.67 -7.32
CA PRO A 721 33.53 -16.60 -8.76
C PRO A 721 32.23 -16.41 -9.55
N GLN A 722 32.31 -15.72 -10.69
CA GLN A 722 31.18 -15.49 -11.63
C GLN A 722 30.71 -16.81 -12.26
N CYS A 723 29.40 -17.07 -12.28
CA CYS A 723 28.82 -18.30 -12.85
C CYS A 723 29.10 -18.47 -14.35
N ILE A 724 28.85 -17.40 -15.12
CA ILE A 724 28.83 -17.44 -16.58
C ILE A 724 29.86 -16.46 -17.12
N ASN A 725 30.92 -16.96 -17.74
CA ASN A 725 31.86 -16.11 -18.47
C ASN A 725 31.29 -15.81 -19.87
N THR A 726 30.44 -14.79 -19.97
CA THR A 726 29.75 -14.37 -21.21
C THR A 726 30.64 -13.60 -22.18
N ARG A 727 31.89 -13.30 -21.76
CA ARG A 727 32.97 -12.70 -22.56
C ARG A 727 32.59 -11.38 -23.24
N CYS A 728 31.86 -10.50 -22.55
CA CYS A 728 31.39 -9.21 -23.09
C CYS A 728 32.52 -8.41 -23.78
N SER A 729 33.70 -8.34 -23.14
CA SER A 729 34.90 -7.66 -23.67
C SER A 729 35.52 -8.29 -24.94
N GLN A 730 35.07 -9.47 -25.37
CA GLN A 730 35.45 -10.10 -26.65
C GLN A 730 34.42 -9.85 -27.76
N ARG A 731 33.22 -9.35 -27.43
CA ARG A 731 32.12 -9.04 -28.38
C ARG A 731 32.27 -7.64 -29.00
N LEU A 732 33.44 -7.41 -29.60
CA LEU A 732 33.94 -6.07 -29.98
C LEU A 732 33.39 -5.51 -31.30
N PHE A 733 32.56 -6.25 -32.04
CA PHE A 733 32.32 -5.97 -33.46
C PHE A 733 31.01 -5.25 -33.80
N SER A 734 29.93 -5.44 -33.03
CA SER A 734 28.71 -4.64 -33.19
C SER A 734 27.88 -4.53 -31.92
N CYS A 735 27.04 -3.50 -31.87
CA CYS A 735 26.04 -3.28 -30.84
C CYS A 735 25.03 -4.46 -30.75
N SER A 736 24.67 -5.05 -31.90
CA SER A 736 23.76 -6.22 -31.98
C SER A 736 24.38 -7.51 -31.44
N ASP A 737 25.71 -7.63 -31.35
CA ASP A 737 26.39 -8.80 -30.78
C ASP A 737 26.47 -8.76 -29.24
N CYS A 738 26.24 -7.58 -28.65
CA CYS A 738 26.18 -7.32 -27.22
C CYS A 738 24.74 -7.31 -26.70
N PHE A 739 23.79 -6.81 -27.49
CA PHE A 739 22.39 -6.67 -27.07
C PHE A 739 21.73 -7.98 -26.63
N GLY A 740 21.27 -7.97 -25.38
CA GLY A 740 20.53 -9.06 -24.76
C GLY A 740 21.41 -10.16 -24.16
N VAL A 741 22.73 -10.06 -24.27
CA VAL A 741 23.61 -11.07 -23.70
C VAL A 741 23.64 -10.94 -22.18
N LEU A 742 23.51 -12.05 -21.46
CA LEU A 742 23.59 -12.10 -19.99
C LEU A 742 24.86 -11.41 -19.47
N ASP A 743 24.72 -10.66 -18.38
CA ASP A 743 25.76 -9.81 -17.78
C ASP A 743 26.37 -8.73 -18.68
N CYS A 744 25.99 -8.62 -19.97
CA CYS A 744 26.61 -7.69 -20.89
C CYS A 744 25.79 -6.43 -21.14
N GLU A 745 26.44 -5.27 -21.01
CA GLU A 745 25.86 -3.97 -21.28
C GLU A 745 26.58 -3.29 -22.45
N TRP A 746 25.83 -2.59 -23.32
CA TRP A 746 26.41 -1.76 -24.37
C TRP A 746 26.56 -0.31 -23.91
N CYS A 747 27.79 0.09 -23.62
CA CYS A 747 28.14 1.37 -23.03
C CYS A 747 28.34 2.41 -24.11
N MET A 748 27.61 3.53 -24.01
CA MET A 748 27.62 4.60 -25.01
C MET A 748 27.55 6.02 -24.41
N VAL A 749 27.48 6.11 -23.08
CA VAL A 749 27.48 7.36 -22.30
C VAL A 749 28.43 7.22 -21.11
N ASP A 750 29.22 8.25 -20.84
CA ASP A 750 30.19 8.28 -19.73
C ASP A 750 29.52 8.53 -18.37
N ARG A 751 30.30 8.51 -17.29
CA ARG A 751 29.90 8.65 -15.88
C ARG A 751 29.12 9.92 -15.53
N ASP A 752 29.08 10.91 -16.42
CA ASP A 752 28.27 12.13 -16.24
C ASP A 752 26.80 11.97 -16.70
N GLY A 753 26.47 10.82 -17.31
CA GLY A 753 25.14 10.51 -17.82
C GLY A 753 24.73 11.33 -19.06
N LYS A 754 25.64 12.06 -19.70
CA LYS A 754 25.31 13.04 -20.76
C LYS A 754 26.27 13.04 -21.95
N THR A 755 27.57 12.91 -21.71
CA THR A 755 28.58 12.82 -22.77
C THR A 755 28.58 11.45 -23.41
N HIS A 756 28.64 11.42 -24.75
CA HIS A 756 28.76 10.17 -25.50
C HIS A 756 30.22 9.73 -25.60
N LEU A 757 30.44 8.42 -25.51
CA LEU A 757 31.75 7.82 -25.67
C LEU A 757 32.17 7.82 -27.15
N ASP A 758 33.37 8.31 -27.47
CA ASP A 758 33.97 8.26 -28.82
C ASP A 758 34.07 6.83 -29.37
N LYS A 759 34.13 5.83 -28.48
CA LYS A 759 34.16 4.41 -28.77
C LYS A 759 33.21 3.68 -27.81
N PRO A 760 31.94 3.47 -28.18
CA PRO A 760 31.04 2.63 -27.40
C PRO A 760 31.52 1.17 -27.41
N TYR A 761 31.28 0.44 -26.32
CA TYR A 761 31.84 -0.90 -26.12
C TYR A 761 30.91 -1.82 -25.31
N CYS A 762 31.15 -3.13 -25.40
CA CYS A 762 30.42 -4.14 -24.62
C CYS A 762 31.17 -4.42 -23.31
N ALA A 763 30.55 -4.11 -22.17
CA ALA A 763 31.10 -4.25 -20.82
C ALA A 763 30.28 -5.24 -19.98
N LEU A 764 30.70 -5.47 -18.73
CA LEU A 764 29.85 -6.15 -17.73
C LEU A 764 28.86 -5.16 -17.11
N GLN A 765 27.67 -5.62 -16.71
CA GLN A 765 26.63 -4.76 -16.12
C GLN A 765 27.07 -4.06 -14.82
N LYS A 766 28.07 -4.61 -14.10
CA LYS A 766 28.67 -4.01 -12.90
C LYS A 766 29.58 -2.82 -13.22
N GLU A 767 30.11 -2.74 -14.44
CA GLU A 767 30.92 -1.60 -14.92
C GLU A 767 30.03 -0.48 -15.48
N CYS A 768 28.84 -0.83 -15.97
CA CYS A 768 28.04 -0.01 -16.86
C CYS A 768 26.60 -0.52 -16.87
N PHE A 769 25.63 0.33 -16.53
CA PHE A 769 24.22 -0.05 -16.42
C PHE A 769 23.32 0.95 -17.16
N GLY A 770 22.28 0.46 -17.83
CA GLY A 770 21.45 1.28 -18.72
C GLY A 770 22.20 1.84 -19.95
N GLY A 771 23.41 1.36 -20.23
CA GLY A 771 24.33 1.93 -21.23
C GLY A 771 25.18 3.12 -20.76
N ILE A 772 25.12 3.44 -19.45
CA ILE A 772 25.90 4.50 -18.79
C ILE A 772 27.01 3.87 -17.94
N VAL A 773 28.26 4.31 -18.16
CA VAL A 773 29.42 3.82 -17.38
C VAL A 773 29.30 4.23 -15.91
N GLY A 774 29.48 3.28 -14.99
CA GLY A 774 29.46 3.51 -13.54
C GLY A 774 28.10 3.84 -12.93
N ALA A 775 27.00 3.70 -13.67
CA ALA A 775 25.66 3.82 -13.11
C ALA A 775 25.37 2.69 -12.10
N LYS A 776 24.61 2.99 -11.04
CA LYS A 776 24.17 2.01 -10.04
C LYS A 776 23.20 1.00 -10.65
N SER A 777 23.18 -0.22 -10.09
CA SER A 777 22.07 -1.16 -10.25
C SER A 777 20.86 -0.69 -9.44
N PRO A 778 19.62 -1.01 -9.86
CA PRO A 778 18.40 -0.77 -9.08
C PRO A 778 18.30 -1.60 -7.78
N TYR A 779 19.29 -2.44 -7.49
CA TYR A 779 19.38 -3.25 -6.27
C TYR A 779 20.30 -2.62 -5.20
N ALA A 780 21.06 -1.57 -5.54
CA ALA A 780 22.10 -1.01 -4.68
C ALA A 780 21.56 -0.14 -3.52
N ASP A 781 20.32 0.34 -3.61
CA ASP A 781 19.77 1.33 -2.67
C ASP A 781 19.22 0.73 -1.35
N GLY A 782 19.43 -0.57 -1.12
CA GLY A 782 19.23 -1.21 0.18
C GLY A 782 20.18 -0.72 1.28
N LEU A 783 21.27 -0.01 0.93
CA LEU A 783 22.12 0.69 1.88
C LEU A 783 21.66 2.16 1.97
N GLY A 784 20.76 2.42 2.92
CA GLY A 784 19.85 3.57 2.87
C GLY A 784 20.51 4.96 2.82
N HIS A 785 20.14 5.73 1.79
CA HIS A 785 20.30 7.20 1.73
C HIS A 785 19.19 7.84 0.85
N LEU A 786 17.93 7.42 1.07
CA LEU A 786 16.76 7.84 0.28
C LEU A 786 16.34 9.31 0.51
N GLU A 787 16.96 10.03 1.46
CA GLU A 787 16.62 11.42 1.78
C GLU A 787 17.21 12.44 0.78
N ASP A 788 18.39 12.19 0.20
CA ASP A 788 19.10 13.17 -0.63
C ASP A 788 18.52 13.34 -2.05
N GLU A 789 18.05 12.26 -2.70
CA GLU A 789 17.38 12.39 -3.99
C GLU A 789 15.94 12.94 -3.84
N VAL A 790 15.26 12.65 -2.72
CA VAL A 790 13.97 13.25 -2.39
C VAL A 790 14.11 14.77 -2.15
N ALA A 791 15.22 15.22 -1.55
CA ALA A 791 15.50 16.65 -1.39
C ALA A 791 15.64 17.40 -2.74
N SER A 792 16.24 16.78 -3.75
CA SER A 792 16.40 17.38 -5.08
C SER A 792 15.14 17.27 -5.95
N LEU A 793 14.42 16.14 -5.91
CA LEU A 793 13.13 15.96 -6.59
C LEU A 793 12.02 16.88 -6.04
N ASN A 794 12.01 17.17 -4.73
CA ASN A 794 11.05 18.11 -4.13
C ASN A 794 11.21 19.54 -4.68
N MET A 795 12.35 19.90 -5.28
CA MET A 795 12.53 21.20 -5.96
C MET A 795 11.89 21.24 -7.37
N ILE A 796 11.42 20.10 -7.89
CA ILE A 796 10.83 19.96 -9.24
C ILE A 796 9.30 19.69 -9.18
N LYS A 797 8.73 19.47 -7.98
CA LYS A 797 7.28 19.23 -7.77
C LYS A 797 6.34 20.39 -8.17
N SER A 798 6.86 21.54 -8.61
CA SER A 798 6.05 22.52 -9.34
C SER A 798 6.05 22.22 -10.84
N ALA A 799 4.87 22.04 -11.42
CA ALA A 799 4.65 22.09 -12.87
C ALA A 799 5.34 23.32 -13.51
N PRO A 800 5.63 23.31 -14.84
CA PRO A 800 6.43 24.35 -15.53
C PRO A 800 5.74 25.73 -15.69
N VAL A 801 4.99 26.14 -14.68
CA VAL A 801 4.50 27.51 -14.44
C VAL A 801 5.67 28.49 -14.28
N GLY A 802 6.85 28.06 -13.82
CA GLY A 802 8.03 28.93 -13.62
C GLY A 802 8.39 29.78 -14.85
N PRO A 803 8.73 29.18 -16.00
CA PRO A 803 9.00 29.94 -17.24
C PRO A 803 7.83 30.79 -17.72
N VAL A 804 6.59 30.29 -17.62
CA VAL A 804 5.39 30.98 -18.12
C VAL A 804 5.03 32.18 -17.25
N ALA A 805 5.01 32.02 -15.93
CA ALA A 805 4.82 33.11 -14.98
C ALA A 805 5.99 34.11 -15.00
N GLY A 806 7.23 33.64 -15.22
CA GLY A 806 8.37 34.52 -15.49
C GLY A 806 8.16 35.38 -16.75
N GLY A 807 7.67 34.78 -17.83
CA GLY A 807 7.29 35.50 -19.06
C GLY A 807 6.17 36.51 -18.85
N ILE A 808 5.11 36.14 -18.12
CA ILE A 808 3.98 37.02 -17.78
C ILE A 808 4.44 38.19 -16.90
N MET A 809 5.21 37.92 -15.84
CA MET A 809 5.78 38.96 -14.96
C MET A 809 6.74 39.88 -15.72
N GLY A 810 7.54 39.33 -16.65
CA GLY A 810 8.39 40.11 -17.55
C GLY A 810 7.57 41.05 -18.45
N CYS A 811 6.48 40.56 -19.06
CA CYS A 811 5.58 41.38 -19.87
C CYS A 811 4.90 42.49 -19.04
N ILE A 812 4.48 42.19 -17.81
CA ILE A 812 3.91 43.17 -16.88
C ILE A 812 4.96 44.22 -16.50
N MET A 813 6.20 43.82 -16.16
CA MET A 813 7.32 44.73 -15.89
C MET A 813 7.61 45.67 -17.08
N VAL A 814 7.65 45.14 -18.30
CA VAL A 814 7.85 45.95 -19.52
C VAL A 814 6.70 46.93 -19.75
N LEU A 815 5.44 46.52 -19.53
CA LEU A 815 4.29 47.42 -19.62
C LEU A 815 4.31 48.51 -18.54
N VAL A 816 4.67 48.19 -17.29
CA VAL A 816 4.81 49.17 -16.20
C VAL A 816 5.95 50.15 -16.51
N LEU A 817 7.09 49.68 -17.00
CA LEU A 817 8.20 50.53 -17.42
C LEU A 817 7.84 51.42 -18.62
N ALA A 818 7.08 50.92 -19.59
CA ALA A 818 6.57 51.72 -20.71
C ALA A 818 5.60 52.82 -20.25
N VAL A 819 4.66 52.51 -19.36
CA VAL A 819 3.74 53.49 -18.77
C VAL A 819 4.47 54.51 -17.89
N TYR A 820 5.48 54.08 -17.13
CA TYR A 820 6.33 54.97 -16.35
C TYR A 820 7.14 55.92 -17.24
N ALA A 821 7.79 55.39 -18.29
CA ALA A 821 8.53 56.18 -19.27
C ALA A 821 7.63 57.18 -19.99
N TYR A 822 6.42 56.78 -20.40
CA TYR A 822 5.43 57.64 -21.03
C TYR A 822 4.99 58.79 -20.09
N ARG A 823 4.63 58.47 -18.83
CA ARG A 823 4.32 59.50 -17.82
C ARG A 823 5.51 60.42 -17.54
N HIS A 824 6.72 59.88 -17.44
CA HIS A 824 7.93 60.68 -17.21
C HIS A 824 8.25 61.58 -18.41
N GLN A 825 8.03 61.12 -19.65
CA GLN A 825 8.22 61.92 -20.86
C GLN A 825 7.20 63.06 -20.98
N ILE A 826 5.94 62.84 -20.55
CA ILE A 826 4.93 63.90 -20.39
C ILE A 826 5.37 64.92 -19.32
N HIS A 827 5.84 64.45 -18.16
CA HIS A 827 6.37 65.34 -17.12
C HIS A 827 7.59 66.14 -17.61
N ARG A 828 8.44 65.54 -18.44
CA ARG A 828 9.61 66.22 -19.03
C ARG A 828 9.20 67.31 -20.02
N ARG A 829 8.15 67.10 -20.83
CA ARG A 829 7.55 68.16 -21.68
C ARG A 829 6.99 69.32 -20.84
N SER A 830 6.37 69.03 -19.69
CA SER A 830 5.86 70.05 -18.76
C SER A 830 6.94 71.02 -18.24
N HIS A 831 8.21 70.58 -18.16
CA HIS A 831 9.32 71.39 -17.65
C HIS A 831 10.20 72.07 -18.73
N GLN A 832 9.84 72.00 -20.01
CA GLN A 832 10.57 72.72 -21.07
C GLN A 832 10.15 74.20 -21.24
N HIS A 833 9.46 74.77 -20.25
CA HIS A 833 9.05 76.18 -20.21
C HIS A 833 9.51 76.92 -18.93
N MET A 834 10.73 76.65 -18.44
CA MET A 834 11.48 77.66 -17.68
C MET A 834 13.00 77.38 -17.68
N SER A 835 13.77 78.42 -17.97
CA SER A 835 15.25 78.43 -18.03
C SER A 835 15.75 79.87 -18.02
N PRO A 836 17.04 80.14 -17.77
CA PRO A 836 17.90 79.54 -16.74
C PRO A 836 18.63 80.63 -15.92
N LEU A 837 19.21 80.29 -14.76
CA LEU A 837 20.15 81.18 -14.06
C LEU A 837 21.06 80.41 -13.09
N ALA A 838 22.38 80.62 -13.25
CA ALA A 838 23.51 80.47 -12.30
C ALA A 838 23.57 79.28 -11.30
N ALA A 839 24.72 78.64 -11.06
CA ALA A 839 26.06 78.73 -11.68
C ALA A 839 26.90 77.46 -11.40
N GLN A 840 28.05 77.35 -12.07
CA GLN A 840 29.06 76.29 -11.92
C GLN A 840 29.98 76.53 -10.68
N GLY A 841 30.74 75.49 -10.30
CA GLY A 841 31.71 75.45 -9.19
C GLY A 841 31.35 74.30 -8.23
N GLU A 842 32.06 73.17 -8.18
CA GLU A 842 33.44 72.95 -7.66
C GLU A 842 33.61 73.28 -6.16
N ALA A 843 34.26 72.44 -5.33
CA ALA A 843 34.64 71.03 -5.47
C ALA A 843 35.03 70.44 -4.08
N HIS A 844 34.91 69.10 -3.95
CA HIS A 844 35.71 68.23 -3.07
C HIS A 844 35.62 68.35 -1.51
N ILE A 845 35.89 67.20 -0.87
CA ILE A 845 36.46 67.00 0.49
C ILE A 845 35.60 67.36 1.73
N MET A 846 34.83 66.34 2.16
CA MET A 846 35.15 65.51 3.36
C MET A 846 34.87 66.01 4.81
N LEU A 847 34.12 65.15 5.52
CA LEU A 847 34.13 64.80 6.96
C LEU A 847 33.30 65.57 8.01
N MET A 848 32.77 64.72 8.91
CA MET A 848 32.37 64.89 10.32
C MET A 848 31.11 65.68 10.73
N LEU A 849 30.12 64.87 11.17
CA LEU A 849 29.71 64.74 12.60
C LEU A 849 29.13 65.98 13.31
N GLY A 850 27.87 65.91 13.75
CA GLY A 850 27.24 67.01 14.48
C GLY A 850 25.86 66.70 15.06
N GLU A 851 25.85 66.17 16.27
CA GLU A 851 24.71 65.89 17.16
C GLU A 851 23.56 66.93 17.27
N ARG A 852 22.34 66.39 17.47
CA ARG A 852 21.31 66.77 18.49
C ARG A 852 20.30 67.93 18.31
N LEU A 853 19.02 67.49 18.37
CA LEU A 853 17.90 67.97 19.21
C LEU A 853 17.06 69.23 18.85
N ARG A 854 15.73 68.98 18.87
CA ARG A 854 14.62 69.87 19.32
C ARG A 854 14.27 71.08 18.41
N MET A 855 13.03 71.57 18.35
CA MET A 855 11.76 71.15 18.99
C MET A 855 10.53 71.64 18.19
N VAL A 856 9.37 70.97 18.34
CA VAL A 856 7.99 71.46 18.06
C VAL A 856 7.67 71.79 16.57
N GLY A 857 6.56 71.36 15.98
CA GLY A 857 5.49 70.47 16.48
C GLY A 857 4.25 70.46 15.56
N LEU A 858 3.11 70.03 16.11
CA LEU A 858 1.74 70.16 15.58
C LEU A 858 1.27 69.26 14.39
N GLN A 859 0.92 68.02 14.75
CA GLN A 859 -0.48 67.52 14.73
C GLN A 859 -1.16 66.98 13.43
N ASN A 860 -1.58 65.71 13.55
CA ASN A 860 -2.72 65.01 12.93
C ASN A 860 -2.73 64.51 11.47
N ASN A 861 -3.00 63.19 11.36
CA ASN A 861 -3.91 62.51 10.42
C ASN A 861 -3.65 62.67 8.90
N THR A 862 -3.41 61.62 8.11
CA THR A 862 -4.13 60.32 8.06
C THR A 862 -3.29 59.15 7.52
N ARG A 863 -3.86 57.94 7.54
CA ARG A 863 -3.28 56.70 7.00
C ARG A 863 -3.10 56.73 5.47
N PHE A 864 -2.03 56.11 4.97
CA PHE A 864 -2.08 55.27 3.78
C PHE A 864 -1.13 54.06 3.94
N ILE A 865 -1.53 52.90 3.45
CA ILE A 865 -0.75 51.65 3.43
C ILE A 865 -0.72 51.17 1.97
N ALA A 866 0.46 51.09 1.36
CA ALA A 866 0.79 50.27 0.18
C ALA A 866 2.24 50.55 -0.29
N ALA A 867 2.98 49.61 -0.92
CA ALA A 867 2.98 48.15 -0.83
C ALA A 867 4.23 47.55 -1.54
N VAL A 868 4.72 46.38 -1.08
CA VAL A 868 5.54 45.37 -1.81
C VAL A 868 6.99 45.78 -2.23
N ILE A 869 7.77 44.75 -2.62
CA ILE A 869 9.12 44.71 -3.25
C ILE A 869 10.27 44.68 -2.22
N GLU A 870 11.13 43.64 -2.14
CA GLU A 870 11.24 42.38 -2.91
C GLU A 870 11.82 41.20 -2.07
N ARG A 871 12.10 40.05 -2.72
CA ARG A 871 12.73 38.84 -2.13
C ARG A 871 14.19 38.67 -2.61
N HIS A 872 14.89 37.70 -2.00
CA HIS A 872 16.11 37.01 -2.50
C HIS A 872 17.44 37.82 -2.37
N THR A 873 18.63 37.23 -2.17
CA THR A 873 19.03 35.80 -2.06
C THR A 873 20.35 35.57 -1.28
N HIS A 874 20.55 34.35 -0.80
CA HIS A 874 21.82 33.69 -0.44
C HIS A 874 22.73 34.23 0.70
N SER A 875 23.67 33.38 1.13
CA SER A 875 24.61 33.52 2.24
C SER A 875 26.00 34.02 1.78
N PRO A 876 26.99 34.30 2.67
CA PRO A 876 27.81 33.24 3.29
C PRO A 876 28.28 33.54 4.74
N GLU A 877 29.27 32.77 5.22
CA GLU A 877 29.79 32.76 6.60
C GLU A 877 30.61 34.00 7.06
N ARG A 878 30.57 34.31 8.36
CA ARG A 878 31.74 34.52 9.27
C ARG A 878 31.25 34.74 10.72
N ARG A 879 31.70 34.01 11.74
CA ARG A 879 33.04 33.94 12.41
C ARG A 879 33.52 35.23 13.14
N ARG A 880 33.11 35.32 14.43
CA ARG A 880 33.97 35.18 15.65
C ARG A 880 34.67 36.42 16.28
N ARG A 881 34.73 36.38 17.63
CA ARG A 881 35.55 37.18 18.60
C ARG A 881 35.03 38.61 18.86
N TYR A 882 35.25 39.29 20.00
CA TYR A 882 36.04 39.16 21.26
C TYR A 882 35.18 39.71 22.43
N TRP A 883 35.38 39.57 23.77
CA TRP A 883 36.14 38.75 24.75
C TRP A 883 35.45 38.96 26.15
N GLY A 884 35.86 38.42 27.31
CA GLY A 884 36.87 37.42 27.67
C GLY A 884 37.33 37.52 29.15
N ARG A 885 37.80 36.41 29.76
CA ARG A 885 38.64 36.27 30.99
C ARG A 885 38.06 36.69 32.38
N SER A 886 38.55 36.19 33.54
CA SER A 886 39.23 34.91 33.91
C SER A 886 39.56 34.82 35.42
N GLY A 887 39.63 33.61 35.99
CA GLY A 887 40.37 33.26 37.24
C GLY A 887 40.06 31.81 37.67
N THR A 888 40.94 30.79 37.65
CA THR A 888 42.23 30.51 38.36
C THR A 888 42.00 30.05 39.82
N GLU A 889 42.59 28.97 40.37
CA GLU A 889 43.58 27.93 39.96
C GLU A 889 43.33 26.65 40.85
N SER A 890 43.99 25.47 40.80
CA SER A 890 45.37 25.07 40.45
C SER A 890 45.52 23.58 40.01
N ASP A 891 46.75 23.18 39.59
CA ASP A 891 47.22 21.81 39.25
C ASP A 891 47.25 20.81 40.45
N HIS A 892 47.57 19.50 40.37
CA HIS A 892 48.22 18.60 39.36
C HIS A 892 47.41 17.26 39.21
N GLY A 893 47.86 16.10 38.64
CA GLY A 893 49.17 15.56 38.19
C GLY A 893 49.06 14.21 37.45
N TYR A 894 50.03 13.27 37.56
CA TYR A 894 50.05 11.96 36.84
C TYR A 894 50.39 10.72 37.71
N SER A 895 49.72 9.59 37.40
CA SER A 895 50.08 8.15 37.48
C SER A 895 50.84 7.45 38.64
N THR A 896 50.29 6.27 38.99
CA THR A 896 50.93 4.98 39.41
C THR A 896 51.84 4.88 40.64
N MET A 897 51.36 4.20 41.71
CA MET A 897 51.78 2.83 42.10
C MET A 897 50.94 2.27 43.27
N SER A 898 51.08 0.97 43.58
CA SER A 898 50.37 0.22 44.64
C SER A 898 51.03 0.34 46.03
N PRO A 899 50.36 -0.15 47.09
CA PRO A 899 50.73 -1.50 47.56
C PRO A 899 49.53 -2.40 47.97
N GLN A 900 49.81 -3.70 48.10
CA GLN A 900 49.03 -4.65 48.92
C GLN A 900 49.53 -4.61 50.37
N GLU A 901 48.73 -5.12 51.31
CA GLU A 901 49.26 -5.86 52.46
C GLU A 901 48.28 -6.97 52.85
N ASP A 902 48.81 -8.14 53.21
CA ASP A 902 48.07 -9.40 53.25
C ASP A 902 47.77 -9.88 54.68
N SER A 903 46.83 -10.82 54.83
CA SER A 903 46.81 -11.79 55.95
C SER A 903 45.99 -13.02 55.58
N GLU A 904 46.50 -14.20 55.96
CA GLU A 904 46.08 -15.50 55.42
C GLU A 904 45.20 -16.33 56.38
N ASN A 905 44.19 -17.03 55.84
CA ASN A 905 43.92 -18.50 55.93
C ASN A 905 44.04 -19.30 57.27
N PRO A 906 43.55 -20.57 57.34
CA PRO A 906 42.47 -21.30 56.63
C PRO A 906 41.56 -22.02 57.71
N PRO A 907 41.01 -23.27 57.61
CA PRO A 907 40.79 -24.19 56.47
C PRO A 907 39.42 -24.94 56.40
N CYS A 908 39.11 -25.39 55.17
CA CYS A 908 38.60 -26.73 54.78
C CYS A 908 37.19 -27.28 55.09
N ASN A 909 36.81 -28.14 54.13
CA ASN A 909 36.02 -29.38 54.18
C ASN A 909 34.53 -29.42 53.80
N SER A 910 34.23 -30.55 53.18
CA SER A 910 33.00 -30.99 52.51
C SER A 910 31.96 -31.62 53.43
N ASP A 911 30.75 -31.78 52.87
CA ASP A 911 29.81 -32.91 52.95
C ASP A 911 30.14 -34.14 53.84
N PRO A 912 29.13 -34.91 54.30
CA PRO A 912 27.68 -34.63 54.37
C PRO A 912 27.09 -34.93 55.77
N LEU A 913 25.77 -34.89 55.93
CA LEU A 913 25.07 -35.76 56.89
C LEU A 913 23.58 -35.95 56.56
N SER A 914 23.21 -37.17 56.18
CA SER A 914 21.82 -37.66 56.26
C SER A 914 21.63 -38.42 57.57
N ALA A 915 20.52 -38.18 58.27
CA ALA A 915 20.07 -39.02 59.38
C ALA A 915 18.84 -39.83 58.93
N GLY A 916 18.98 -41.15 58.81
CA GLY A 916 17.88 -42.08 58.53
C GLY A 916 17.53 -42.92 59.76
N VAL A 917 16.29 -43.41 59.83
CA VAL A 917 15.77 -44.25 60.92
C VAL A 917 14.80 -45.31 60.34
N ASP A 918 14.96 -46.56 60.79
CA ASP A 918 14.02 -47.70 60.80
C ASP A 918 13.44 -48.30 59.49
N VAL A 919 14.32 -49.01 58.78
CA VAL A 919 14.30 -50.49 58.54
C VAL A 919 12.95 -51.28 58.58
N GLY A 920 12.70 -52.05 57.50
CA GLY A 920 11.97 -53.34 57.50
C GLY A 920 10.72 -53.41 56.59
N GLY A 921 10.48 -54.46 55.79
CA GLY A 921 11.28 -55.64 55.42
C GLY A 921 10.50 -56.66 54.56
N GLN A 922 11.22 -57.62 53.95
CA GLN A 922 10.78 -58.88 53.29
C GLN A 922 10.07 -58.87 51.89
N ASP A 923 10.85 -59.28 50.89
CA ASP A 923 10.76 -60.54 50.08
C ASP A 923 9.64 -60.87 49.04
N GLU A 924 10.11 -61.54 47.97
CA GLU A 924 9.47 -62.43 46.94
C GLU A 924 8.62 -61.88 45.74
N ASP A 925 9.31 -61.82 44.58
CA ASP A 925 9.01 -62.42 43.26
C ASP A 925 7.63 -62.33 42.56
N LEU A 926 7.60 -61.73 41.35
CA LEU A 926 7.39 -62.43 40.05
C LEU A 926 7.38 -61.48 38.81
N ASP A 927 7.67 -62.02 37.62
CA ASP A 927 7.77 -61.29 36.33
C ASP A 927 6.41 -60.89 35.71
N LEU A 928 6.35 -59.78 34.95
CA LEU A 928 6.46 -59.78 33.46
C LEU A 928 6.09 -58.41 32.80
N ASP A 929 6.81 -58.07 31.73
CA ASP A 929 6.50 -57.12 30.63
C ASP A 929 6.27 -55.59 30.87
N THR A 930 6.54 -54.85 29.78
CA THR A 930 6.40 -53.40 29.57
C THR A 930 5.50 -53.17 28.33
N PRO A 931 5.03 -51.96 27.94
CA PRO A 931 5.45 -50.60 28.32
C PRO A 931 4.32 -49.61 28.70
N PRO A 932 4.65 -48.40 29.23
CA PRO A 932 3.67 -47.37 29.54
C PRO A 932 3.15 -46.63 28.30
N GLN A 933 1.86 -46.26 28.32
CA GLN A 933 1.25 -45.33 27.36
C GLN A 933 1.12 -43.91 27.91
N THR A 934 1.07 -42.99 26.96
CA THR A 934 0.56 -41.61 26.98
C THR A 934 -0.41 -41.24 28.12
N ALA A 935 -0.17 -40.08 28.76
CA ALA A 935 -1.20 -39.37 29.53
C ALA A 935 -0.98 -37.85 29.46
N ALA A 936 -2.08 -37.08 29.52
CA ALA A 936 -2.12 -35.64 29.69
C ALA A 936 -3.19 -35.31 30.74
N LEU A 937 -3.08 -34.17 31.47
CA LEU A 937 -4.22 -33.45 32.08
C LEU A 937 -3.79 -32.12 32.76
N LEU A 938 -4.77 -31.42 33.37
CA LEU A 938 -4.76 -29.98 33.70
C LEU A 938 -4.93 -29.66 35.21
N SER A 939 -4.72 -28.38 35.57
CA SER A 939 -5.37 -27.60 36.65
C SER A 939 -4.95 -27.77 38.13
N HIS A 940 -4.65 -26.65 38.83
CA HIS A 940 -5.13 -26.23 40.18
C HIS A 940 -4.40 -24.92 40.63
N LYS A 941 -5.03 -23.72 40.74
CA LYS A 941 -5.76 -23.06 41.87
C LYS A 941 -4.94 -22.41 43.05
N PHE A 942 -4.70 -21.07 42.97
CA PHE A 942 -4.95 -19.99 43.99
C PHE A 942 -4.24 -19.94 45.40
N HIS A 943 -3.96 -18.80 46.09
CA HIS A 943 -4.13 -17.35 45.77
C HIS A 943 -3.09 -16.29 46.35
N PRO A 944 -3.03 -15.88 47.64
CA PRO A 944 -2.94 -14.41 47.95
C PRO A 944 -1.88 -13.88 48.98
N TYR A 945 -1.45 -12.59 48.87
CA TYR A 945 -1.50 -11.54 49.95
C TYR A 945 -1.01 -10.09 49.55
N ARG A 946 -1.69 -9.06 50.13
CA ARG A 946 -1.58 -7.56 50.23
C ARG A 946 -0.36 -6.66 49.79
N HIS A 947 -0.64 -5.58 49.02
CA HIS A 947 -0.66 -4.08 49.30
C HIS A 947 0.49 -3.31 50.06
N PRO A 948 0.60 -1.93 50.09
CA PRO A 948 -0.19 -0.78 49.48
C PRO A 948 0.57 0.53 48.97
N HIS A 949 -0.16 1.57 48.48
CA HIS A 949 0.12 3.06 48.45
C HIS A 949 1.30 3.65 47.57
N HIS A 950 1.51 4.97 47.25
CA HIS A 950 0.74 6.22 46.90
C HIS A 950 1.70 7.44 46.62
N HIS A 951 1.43 8.57 45.89
CA HIS A 951 0.35 8.89 44.91
C HIS A 951 0.62 9.95 43.76
N PRO A 952 0.99 11.27 43.94
CA PRO A 952 0.46 12.32 43.03
C PRO A 952 1.39 13.42 42.43
N LEU A 953 0.82 14.16 41.43
CA LEU A 953 1.10 15.50 40.82
C LEU A 953 1.19 15.43 39.26
N HIS A 954 0.34 16.05 38.43
CA HIS A 954 -0.02 17.48 38.21
C HIS A 954 1.14 18.34 37.65
N HIS A 955 1.03 19.20 36.61
CA HIS A 955 -0.11 19.67 35.78
C HIS A 955 0.30 19.94 34.29
N THR A 956 -0.46 20.74 33.51
CA THR A 956 -0.89 20.28 32.16
C THR A 956 -1.42 21.34 31.15
N HIS A 957 -1.14 21.11 29.84
CA HIS A 957 -1.90 21.52 28.61
C HIS A 957 -2.13 23.02 28.25
N HIS A 958 -2.48 23.29 26.98
CA HIS A 958 -3.64 24.11 26.55
C HIS A 958 -3.81 24.15 25.01
N LEU A 959 -4.98 23.72 24.47
CA LEU A 959 -5.53 24.14 23.16
C LEU A 959 -7.05 23.87 23.10
N GLN A 960 -7.86 24.86 22.71
CA GLN A 960 -9.33 24.89 22.95
C GLN A 960 -10.18 24.06 21.97
N ALA A 961 -11.44 23.80 22.33
CA ALA A 961 -12.31 22.78 21.71
C ALA A 961 -13.48 23.32 20.86
N ALA A 962 -14.08 22.43 20.05
CA ALA A 962 -15.27 22.64 19.22
C ALA A 962 -16.40 21.62 19.53
N VAL A 963 -17.53 21.66 18.80
CA VAL A 963 -18.77 20.94 19.14
C VAL A 963 -19.32 20.15 17.94
N THR A 964 -19.67 18.88 18.13
CA THR A 964 -20.35 18.02 17.13
C THR A 964 -21.28 17.00 17.80
N VAL A 965 -22.38 16.62 17.13
CA VAL A 965 -23.37 15.64 17.63
C VAL A 965 -23.63 14.57 16.57
N HIS A 966 -23.39 13.29 16.90
CA HIS A 966 -23.79 12.13 16.11
C HIS A 966 -24.14 10.94 17.02
N SER A 967 -25.00 10.04 16.54
CA SER A 967 -25.19 8.70 17.12
C SER A 967 -23.94 7.85 16.86
N VAL A 968 -23.29 7.39 17.93
CA VAL A 968 -22.10 6.54 17.85
C VAL A 968 -22.52 5.07 17.85
N ASP A 969 -22.34 4.39 16.71
CA ASP A 969 -22.20 2.94 16.68
C ASP A 969 -20.70 2.65 16.88
N ALA A 970 -20.34 1.95 17.96
CA ALA A 970 -19.05 2.15 18.64
C ALA A 970 -17.85 1.35 18.07
N GLU A 971 -17.75 1.28 16.74
CA GLU A 971 -16.75 0.48 16.00
C GLU A 971 -16.09 1.29 14.87
N CYS A 972 -15.89 2.60 15.07
CA CYS A 972 -15.13 3.54 14.22
C CYS A 972 -14.46 4.61 15.08
#